data_AF-A0A5N7S0W3-F1
#
_entry.id   AF-A0A5N7S0W3-F1
#
_cell.length_a   1.000
_cell.length_b   1.000
_cell.length_c   1.000
_cell.angle_alpha   90.00
_cell.angle_beta   90.00
_cell.angle_gamma   90.00
#
_symmetry.space_group_name_H-M   'P 1'
#
loop_
_entity.id
_entity.type
_entity.pdbx_description
1 polymer ?
#
loop_
_entity_poly.entity_id
_entity_poly.type
_entity_poly.pdbx_seq_one_letter_code
_entity_poly.pdbx_strand_id
1 'polypeptide(L)'
;MNLHLTSAFSEFGARPVPLSAPDVSADHSCPIDADRLRETLRSSTCRSAVVLGTLSEPCLDQTGIQRPLEAFATGSLPADWLVDNWSGQVDAFVRAYDQHDTLWVLGSRFLSDLADPRPLLAALKRVCLSRNGTIMFVHDDAPGRFRHWSRDAFSGFLAASGLAAQPGDGGWMATTLTLEGYAAYLEDLGWDGRLAGADWLLLTTEDAGLGPAGGIGTYVRNIKLLDPRVAVLMCDARAEPLDLDRLTLAPRSLADVRFEDFHIGHDSLEVLRNALYLLPNVTLVEAQDYQSILFRIVQAKHTGMLPSWLHLRIFMHGAIDYLKYGFRDEAAMNYTPFEASLAIRDSYIFKHADSCYAPSRYLGQHLMQQEYGYQVANQTIVRLPFDLSLLPEARQVGFSAVKRIAFIGKYLQLKGWPDFVRALALLAPGQIQEIVSLAPGAPSDEDAATLGSLASYSWTHLSHQRLLEYISGHLEDTLFVVPSRGESFSYVVLEQLLLGARVIAYNTGGVVEVADNPDYVSRFFCDPTPHALARKIEDVLRLRPAEHQVQVDCTRDRLRRRQREVNAWWGRKDVPPHSLEWPRSIALPSPAVAVVAFAGNRSLDQLDEFIRSVRRSRLKPSQVILIDGRSDEPSDAALDAWARDEKHADLNISLHLRAAGKLGPRDTGLRQVQTEFAFFLDDGAALLPRTLEDGWNALSTDPALIAATGFAVNSADTSAFPRSGGRPAESRSWKPLGIPEARVLALKENQYMAASAMVRTSALRDSGGWNDMDPDNWEVLAAYTRLAWKEKRFSLIPLPGHLAPDPSGDGTTATSSFLKRRRLVHSIDGISRLDANILFSLATRIEDSGTMLPVKALVTTPPQEVGETIIQPRQPENFVYRLLRRARTRSGRLIGNIRRLL
;
A
#
# COMPACT_ATOMS: atom_id res chain seq x y z
N MET A 1 -5.73 1.69 25.47
CA MET A 1 -5.83 0.99 24.17
C MET A 1 -7.10 1.50 23.52
N ASN A 2 -7.01 2.22 22.39
CA ASN A 2 -8.19 2.71 21.67
C ASN A 2 -8.84 1.57 20.86
N LEU A 3 -9.13 0.44 21.52
CA LEU A 3 -9.93 -0.67 20.97
C LEU A 3 -11.29 -0.18 20.46
N HIS A 4 -11.76 0.94 20.98
CA HIS A 4 -12.98 1.60 20.56
C HIS A 4 -12.99 1.95 19.07
N LEU A 5 -11.87 2.42 18.48
CA LEU A 5 -11.84 2.77 17.05
C LEU A 5 -11.80 1.53 16.17
N THR A 6 -10.94 0.57 16.48
CA THR A 6 -10.86 -0.69 15.73
C THR A 6 -12.21 -1.42 15.73
N SER A 7 -12.86 -1.47 16.89
CA SER A 7 -14.21 -2.03 17.04
C SER A 7 -15.28 -1.20 16.33
N ALA A 8 -15.18 0.13 16.32
CA ALA A 8 -16.16 0.99 15.69
C ALA A 8 -15.99 1.07 14.17
N PHE A 9 -14.79 0.85 13.63
CA PHE A 9 -14.53 0.82 12.20
C PHE A 9 -14.70 -0.59 11.62
N SER A 10 -14.46 -1.63 12.41
CA SER A 10 -14.84 -3.01 12.04
C SER A 10 -16.36 -3.11 11.92
N GLU A 11 -16.84 -3.43 10.71
CA GLU A 11 -18.27 -3.44 10.33
C GLU A 11 -19.04 -2.18 10.77
N PHE A 12 -18.33 -1.06 10.94
CA PHE A 12 -18.88 0.21 11.40
C PHE A 12 -19.62 0.12 12.75
N GLY A 13 -19.16 -0.77 13.65
CA GLY A 13 -19.82 -1.04 14.93
C GLY A 13 -21.19 -1.72 14.81
N ALA A 14 -21.60 -2.08 13.59
CA ALA A 14 -22.86 -2.75 13.30
C ALA A 14 -22.73 -4.27 13.44
N ARG A 15 -23.88 -4.94 13.56
CA ARG A 15 -23.93 -6.40 13.37
C ARG A 15 -23.94 -6.68 11.85
N PRO A 16 -22.96 -7.44 11.31
CA PRO A 16 -22.98 -7.79 9.89
C PRO A 16 -24.15 -8.73 9.59
N VAL A 17 -24.77 -8.56 8.42
CA VAL A 17 -25.75 -9.52 7.91
C VAL A 17 -25.00 -10.64 7.20
N PRO A 18 -25.13 -11.92 7.62
CA PRO A 18 -24.45 -13.03 6.94
C PRO A 18 -25.02 -13.27 5.54
N LEU A 19 -24.22 -13.84 4.64
CA LEU A 19 -24.68 -14.21 3.28
C LEU A 19 -25.88 -15.17 3.31
N SER A 20 -26.01 -15.98 4.37
CA SER A 20 -27.11 -16.93 4.57
C SER A 20 -28.44 -16.28 4.99
N ALA A 21 -28.43 -15.03 5.46
CA ALA A 21 -29.66 -14.35 5.87
C ALA A 21 -30.65 -14.21 4.69
N PRO A 22 -31.97 -14.23 4.93
CA PRO A 22 -32.97 -13.92 3.89
C PRO A 22 -32.84 -12.46 3.42
N ASP A 23 -33.29 -12.17 2.21
CA ASP A 23 -33.33 -10.79 1.72
C ASP A 23 -34.37 -9.99 2.50
N VAL A 24 -33.96 -8.81 2.97
CA VAL A 24 -34.83 -7.91 3.73
C VAL A 24 -35.85 -7.31 2.75
N SER A 25 -37.15 -7.55 2.99
CA SER A 25 -38.21 -6.95 2.16
C SER A 25 -38.26 -5.43 2.37
N ALA A 26 -38.59 -4.69 1.31
CA ALA A 26 -38.68 -3.24 1.34
C ALA A 26 -39.88 -2.72 2.17
N ASP A 27 -40.83 -3.58 2.55
CA ASP A 27 -42.19 -3.20 2.97
C ASP A 27 -42.34 -2.73 4.43
N HIS A 28 -41.27 -2.73 5.22
CA HIS A 28 -41.31 -2.27 6.61
C HIS A 28 -40.34 -1.10 6.78
N SER A 29 -40.75 0.11 6.44
CA SER A 29 -39.98 1.33 6.71
C SER A 29 -40.60 2.11 7.85
N CYS A 30 -39.78 2.60 8.79
CA CYS A 30 -40.11 3.74 9.64
C CYS A 30 -39.50 4.98 8.97
N PRO A 31 -40.26 5.66 8.12
CA PRO A 31 -39.71 6.73 7.31
C PRO A 31 -39.41 7.99 8.13
N ILE A 32 -38.46 8.80 7.67
CA ILE A 32 -38.07 10.08 8.27
C ILE A 32 -39.31 11.01 8.28
N ASP A 33 -39.67 11.49 9.46
CA ASP A 33 -40.81 12.40 9.68
C ASP A 33 -40.62 13.73 8.93
N ALA A 34 -41.42 13.92 7.87
CA ALA A 34 -41.34 15.09 7.01
C ALA A 34 -41.77 16.38 7.72
N ASP A 35 -42.74 16.34 8.63
CA ASP A 35 -43.22 17.52 9.35
C ASP A 35 -42.19 18.00 10.36
N ARG A 36 -41.60 17.06 11.09
CA ARG A 36 -40.49 17.36 12.00
C ARG A 36 -39.27 17.92 11.26
N LEU A 37 -38.97 17.43 10.06
CA LEU A 37 -37.91 17.99 9.22
C LEU A 37 -38.20 19.45 8.83
N ARG A 38 -39.46 19.76 8.44
CA ARG A 38 -39.87 21.14 8.12
C ARG A 38 -39.76 22.06 9.34
N GLU A 39 -40.17 21.60 10.52
CA GLU A 39 -40.02 22.34 11.77
C GLU A 39 -38.55 22.61 12.10
N THR A 40 -37.69 21.60 11.93
CA THR A 40 -36.25 21.72 12.12
C THR A 40 -35.65 22.75 11.15
N LEU A 41 -36.04 22.71 9.87
CA LEU A 41 -35.59 23.70 8.88
C LEU A 41 -36.02 25.12 9.25
N ARG A 42 -37.29 25.32 9.64
CA ARG A 42 -37.84 26.64 10.04
C ARG A 42 -37.13 27.23 11.26
N SER A 43 -36.65 26.39 12.16
CA SER A 43 -35.93 26.79 13.38
C SER A 43 -34.41 26.88 13.20
N SER A 44 -33.88 26.37 12.07
CA SER A 44 -32.45 26.38 11.76
C SER A 44 -32.04 27.58 10.89
N THR A 45 -30.74 27.81 10.79
CA THR A 45 -30.18 28.76 9.81
C THR A 45 -30.10 28.19 8.39
N CYS A 46 -30.47 26.93 8.18
CA CYS A 46 -30.40 26.26 6.89
C CYS A 46 -31.64 26.60 6.05
N ARG A 47 -31.46 26.89 4.76
CA ARG A 47 -32.56 27.17 3.82
C ARG A 47 -32.96 25.97 3.00
N SER A 48 -32.10 24.95 2.95
CA SER A 48 -32.35 23.71 2.23
C SER A 48 -31.95 22.48 3.06
N ALA A 49 -32.59 21.35 2.79
CA ALA A 49 -32.17 20.04 3.27
C ALA A 49 -31.96 19.06 2.11
N VAL A 50 -30.91 18.25 2.20
CA VAL A 50 -30.71 17.09 1.34
C VAL A 50 -30.97 15.84 2.17
N VAL A 51 -31.96 15.05 1.76
CA VAL A 51 -32.41 13.88 2.52
C VAL A 51 -31.96 12.60 1.81
N LEU A 52 -31.18 11.79 2.53
CA LEU A 52 -30.76 10.45 2.12
C LEU A 52 -31.44 9.40 3.00
N GLY A 53 -32.61 8.97 2.54
CA GLY A 53 -33.51 8.03 3.23
C GLY A 53 -34.97 8.16 2.76
N THR A 54 -35.84 7.29 3.28
CA THR A 54 -37.28 7.31 2.99
C THR A 54 -37.98 8.36 3.87
N LEU A 55 -38.86 9.19 3.31
CA LEU A 55 -39.70 10.17 4.05
C LEU A 55 -41.11 9.65 4.31
N SER A 56 -41.73 10.10 5.40
CA SER A 56 -43.02 9.57 5.89
C SER A 56 -44.18 9.90 4.98
N GLU A 57 -44.06 11.02 4.27
CA GLU A 57 -44.98 11.43 3.23
C GLU A 57 -44.19 12.02 2.05
N PRO A 58 -44.71 11.92 0.81
CA PRO A 58 -44.15 12.65 -0.31
C PRO A 58 -44.25 14.15 -0.04
N CYS A 59 -43.11 14.85 0.01
CA CYS A 59 -43.11 16.29 0.19
C CYS A 59 -43.51 16.97 -1.12
N LEU A 60 -44.81 17.23 -1.29
CA LEU A 60 -45.37 17.89 -2.48
C LEU A 60 -44.96 19.37 -2.60
N ASP A 61 -44.56 19.99 -1.49
CA ASP A 61 -44.03 21.35 -1.45
C ASP A 61 -42.49 21.32 -1.56
N GLN A 62 -41.97 21.51 -2.78
CA GLN A 62 -40.55 21.30 -3.13
C GLN A 62 -39.61 22.44 -2.71
N THR A 63 -40.10 23.49 -2.04
CA THR A 63 -39.24 24.62 -1.69
C THR A 63 -38.30 24.25 -0.54
N GLY A 64 -37.12 23.72 -0.87
CA GLY A 64 -35.99 23.56 0.04
C GLY A 64 -35.60 22.12 0.40
N ILE A 65 -36.42 21.08 0.14
CA ILE A 65 -36.04 19.68 0.42
C ILE A 65 -35.71 18.94 -0.89
N GLN A 66 -34.49 18.42 -0.99
CA GLN A 66 -33.98 17.71 -2.16
C GLN A 66 -33.76 16.22 -1.87
N ARG A 67 -34.16 15.36 -2.82
CA ARG A 67 -34.06 13.88 -2.72
C ARG A 67 -33.32 13.31 -3.94
N PRO A 68 -32.00 13.57 -4.02
CA PRO A 68 -31.26 13.38 -5.26
C PRO A 68 -31.21 11.93 -5.72
N LEU A 69 -31.18 10.95 -4.82
CA LEU A 69 -31.10 9.53 -5.17
C LEU A 69 -32.36 8.95 -5.81
N GLU A 70 -33.54 9.54 -5.55
CA GLU A 70 -34.78 9.08 -6.21
C GLU A 70 -34.77 9.38 -7.70
N ALA A 71 -34.09 10.45 -8.11
CA ALA A 71 -33.89 10.78 -9.53
C ALA A 71 -32.93 9.80 -10.23
N PHE A 72 -32.10 9.06 -9.48
CA PHE A 72 -31.14 8.09 -10.02
C PHE A 72 -31.67 6.64 -10.02
N ALA A 73 -32.82 6.36 -9.39
CA ALA A 73 -33.36 5.01 -9.24
C ALA A 73 -33.86 4.36 -10.55
N THR A 74 -33.80 5.06 -11.69
CA THR A 74 -34.32 4.60 -12.99
C THR A 74 -33.33 3.81 -13.84
N GLY A 75 -32.20 3.35 -13.27
CA GLY A 75 -31.11 2.66 -13.99
C GLY A 75 -30.82 1.23 -13.52
N SER A 76 -29.93 0.54 -14.24
CA SER A 76 -29.46 -0.83 -13.91
C SER A 76 -28.40 -0.90 -12.82
N LEU A 77 -27.83 0.24 -12.41
CA LEU A 77 -26.99 0.37 -11.21
C LEU A 77 -27.86 0.82 -10.03
N PRO A 78 -27.61 0.30 -8.82
CA PRO A 78 -28.22 0.82 -7.61
C PRO A 78 -27.84 2.31 -7.43
N ALA A 79 -28.81 3.19 -7.17
CA ALA A 79 -28.56 4.62 -6.97
C ALA A 79 -27.56 4.90 -5.83
N ASP A 80 -27.55 4.03 -4.83
CA ASP A 80 -26.61 3.99 -3.70
C ASP A 80 -25.15 3.75 -4.13
N TRP A 81 -24.90 3.16 -5.30
CA TRP A 81 -23.54 3.00 -5.83
C TRP A 81 -22.81 4.35 -5.87
N LEU A 82 -23.49 5.43 -6.28
CA LEU A 82 -22.89 6.77 -6.41
C LEU A 82 -22.29 7.32 -5.10
N VAL A 83 -22.68 6.76 -3.95
CA VAL A 83 -22.37 7.31 -2.63
C VAL A 83 -21.66 6.32 -1.70
N ASP A 84 -21.52 5.04 -2.07
CA ASP A 84 -20.85 4.03 -1.24
C ASP A 84 -19.59 3.42 -1.85
N ASN A 85 -19.12 3.98 -2.96
CA ASN A 85 -17.90 3.55 -3.62
C ASN A 85 -16.81 4.64 -3.54
N TRP A 86 -15.55 4.22 -3.50
CA TRP A 86 -14.42 5.15 -3.39
C TRP A 86 -13.96 5.73 -4.74
N SER A 87 -14.58 5.44 -5.89
CA SER A 87 -14.10 5.86 -7.23
C SER A 87 -14.10 7.38 -7.49
N GLY A 88 -14.57 8.18 -6.53
CA GLY A 88 -14.57 9.65 -6.58
C GLY A 88 -15.90 10.29 -7.00
N GLN A 89 -16.93 9.49 -7.33
CA GLN A 89 -18.27 10.01 -7.66
C GLN A 89 -18.98 10.66 -6.46
N VAL A 90 -18.72 10.17 -5.24
CA VAL A 90 -19.37 10.65 -4.01
C VAL A 90 -19.09 12.13 -3.76
N ASP A 91 -17.85 12.57 -3.98
CA ASP A 91 -17.46 13.96 -3.79
C ASP A 91 -18.16 14.89 -4.78
N ALA A 92 -18.25 14.47 -6.05
CA ALA A 92 -18.99 15.20 -7.06
C ALA A 92 -20.48 15.30 -6.69
N PHE A 93 -21.06 14.20 -6.21
CA PHE A 93 -22.43 14.15 -5.72
C PHE A 93 -22.66 15.11 -4.55
N VAL A 94 -21.89 15.00 -3.46
CA VAL A 94 -22.07 15.85 -2.27
C VAL A 94 -21.94 17.33 -2.64
N ARG A 95 -20.94 17.69 -3.45
CA ARG A 95 -20.73 19.09 -3.87
C ARG A 95 -21.80 19.64 -4.79
N ALA A 96 -22.43 18.80 -5.61
CA ALA A 96 -23.52 19.23 -6.49
C ALA A 96 -24.76 19.69 -5.70
N TYR A 97 -24.94 19.16 -4.49
CA TYR A 97 -26.09 19.44 -3.64
C TYR A 97 -25.75 20.28 -2.40
N ASP A 98 -24.48 20.42 -2.03
CA ASP A 98 -24.07 21.22 -0.89
C ASP A 98 -24.02 22.72 -1.24
N GLN A 99 -24.88 23.49 -0.57
CA GLN A 99 -24.85 24.94 -0.54
C GLN A 99 -24.48 25.43 0.87
N HIS A 100 -24.09 26.70 1.01
CA HIS A 100 -23.61 27.26 2.28
C HIS A 100 -24.60 27.04 3.46
N ASP A 101 -25.90 26.96 3.17
CA ASP A 101 -27.02 26.82 4.10
C ASP A 101 -27.78 25.48 3.94
N THR A 102 -27.10 24.42 3.49
CA THR A 102 -27.68 23.08 3.36
C THR A 102 -27.56 22.27 4.66
N LEU A 103 -28.66 21.65 5.08
CA LEU A 103 -28.75 20.63 6.13
C LEU A 103 -28.73 19.23 5.51
N TRP A 104 -27.77 18.39 5.87
CA TRP A 104 -27.76 16.99 5.43
C TRP A 104 -28.53 16.11 6.41
N VAL A 105 -29.44 15.27 5.90
CA VAL A 105 -30.26 14.37 6.72
C VAL A 105 -30.07 12.94 6.26
N LEU A 106 -29.56 12.06 7.13
CA LEU A 106 -29.23 10.68 6.81
C LEU A 106 -29.97 9.71 7.74
N GLY A 107 -30.69 8.74 7.14
CA GLY A 107 -31.25 7.62 7.90
C GLY A 107 -30.21 6.54 8.21
N SER A 108 -30.24 5.96 9.41
CA SER A 108 -29.35 4.82 9.76
C SER A 108 -29.59 3.62 8.84
N ARG A 109 -30.85 3.35 8.46
CA ARG A 109 -31.19 2.29 7.50
C ARG A 109 -30.51 2.51 6.15
N PHE A 110 -30.60 3.73 5.61
CA PHE A 110 -29.92 4.07 4.37
C PHE A 110 -28.41 3.84 4.46
N LEU A 111 -27.76 4.31 5.53
CA LEU A 111 -26.34 4.06 5.75
C LEU A 111 -26.01 2.57 5.91
N SER A 112 -26.94 1.78 6.45
CA SER A 112 -26.79 0.33 6.59
C SER A 112 -27.02 -0.45 5.28
N ASP A 113 -27.65 0.18 4.30
CA ASP A 113 -27.82 -0.32 2.93
C ASP A 113 -26.63 -0.02 2.01
N LEU A 114 -25.69 0.81 2.47
CA LEU A 114 -24.44 1.12 1.77
C LEU A 114 -23.40 0.01 1.99
N ALA A 115 -22.71 -0.39 0.92
CA ALA A 115 -21.61 -1.34 0.99
C ALA A 115 -20.45 -0.81 1.85
N ASP A 116 -20.14 0.48 1.70
CA ASP A 116 -19.21 1.22 2.55
C ASP A 116 -19.78 2.64 2.78
N PRO A 117 -20.19 3.02 4.00
CA PRO A 117 -20.71 4.36 4.28
C PRO A 117 -19.60 5.41 4.41
N ARG A 118 -18.32 5.01 4.52
CA ARG A 118 -17.20 5.95 4.75
C ARG A 118 -16.99 6.97 3.63
N PRO A 119 -17.07 6.64 2.32
CA PRO A 119 -16.93 7.65 1.26
C PRO A 119 -17.90 8.82 1.43
N LEU A 120 -19.19 8.52 1.67
CA LEU A 120 -20.22 9.54 1.88
C LEU A 120 -19.93 10.37 3.13
N LEU A 121 -19.68 9.70 4.26
CA LEU A 121 -19.42 10.38 5.52
C LEU A 121 -18.13 11.21 5.48
N ALA A 122 -17.09 10.76 4.76
CA ALA A 122 -15.86 11.51 4.54
C ALA A 122 -16.11 12.77 3.71
N ALA A 123 -16.86 12.66 2.61
CA ALA A 123 -17.22 13.79 1.74
C ALA A 123 -18.05 14.83 2.50
N LEU A 124 -19.05 14.38 3.27
CA LEU A 124 -19.86 15.25 4.13
C LEU A 124 -19.02 15.92 5.22
N LYS A 125 -18.15 15.17 5.88
CA LYS A 125 -17.22 15.70 6.90
C LYS A 125 -16.35 16.80 6.31
N ARG A 126 -15.73 16.56 5.15
CA ARG A 126 -14.89 17.52 4.44
C ARG A 126 -15.62 18.82 4.16
N VAL A 127 -16.81 18.73 3.58
CA VAL A 127 -17.60 19.90 3.20
C VAL A 127 -18.12 20.65 4.43
N CYS A 128 -18.64 19.93 5.44
CA CYS A 128 -19.13 20.56 6.66
C CYS A 128 -18.01 21.21 7.47
N LEU A 129 -16.83 20.58 7.61
CA LEU A 129 -15.68 21.20 8.28
C LEU A 129 -15.22 22.49 7.59
N SER A 130 -15.40 22.61 6.27
CA SER A 130 -15.01 23.82 5.53
C SER A 130 -15.95 25.01 5.74
N ARG A 131 -17.22 24.77 6.12
CA ARG A 131 -18.26 25.81 6.28
C ARG A 131 -18.93 25.85 7.65
N ASN A 132 -18.45 25.07 8.62
CA ASN A 132 -19.10 24.82 9.91
C ASN A 132 -20.54 24.28 9.77
N GLY A 133 -20.72 23.29 8.90
CA GLY A 133 -22.01 22.70 8.55
C GLY A 133 -22.57 21.73 9.61
N THR A 134 -23.90 21.56 9.58
CA THR A 134 -24.64 20.62 10.44
C THR A 134 -25.11 19.41 9.64
N ILE A 135 -24.94 18.23 10.23
CA ILE A 135 -25.47 16.96 9.73
C ILE A 135 -26.45 16.42 10.76
N MET A 136 -27.57 15.93 10.28
CA MET A 136 -28.61 15.30 11.07
C MET A 136 -28.73 13.83 10.70
N PHE A 137 -28.76 12.98 11.71
CA PHE A 137 -28.93 11.55 11.58
C PHE A 137 -30.26 11.14 12.21
N VAL A 138 -30.96 10.21 11.57
CA VAL A 138 -32.21 9.64 12.08
C VAL A 138 -32.01 8.15 12.24
N HIS A 139 -31.98 7.67 13.48
CA HIS A 139 -31.91 6.25 13.76
C HIS A 139 -33.29 5.61 13.58
N ASP A 140 -33.33 4.58 12.73
CA ASP A 140 -34.40 3.61 12.58
C ASP A 140 -33.86 2.24 13.00
N ASP A 141 -34.62 1.50 13.82
CA ASP A 141 -34.29 0.14 14.24
C ASP A 141 -34.77 -0.87 13.19
N ALA A 142 -34.28 -0.69 11.97
CA ALA A 142 -34.55 -1.55 10.84
C ALA A 142 -33.23 -2.13 10.30
N PRO A 143 -33.16 -3.43 10.01
CA PRO A 143 -31.99 -4.01 9.37
C PRO A 143 -31.86 -3.49 7.93
N GLY A 144 -30.64 -3.13 7.52
CA GLY A 144 -30.32 -2.88 6.11
C GLY A 144 -29.84 -4.14 5.40
N ARG A 145 -29.51 -4.00 4.12
CA ARG A 145 -29.00 -5.09 3.26
C ARG A 145 -27.66 -5.64 3.73
N PHE A 146 -26.78 -4.80 4.28
CA PHE A 146 -25.43 -5.21 4.68
C PHE A 146 -25.25 -5.37 6.17
N ARG A 147 -25.94 -4.55 6.98
CA ARG A 147 -25.70 -4.45 8.41
C ARG A 147 -26.94 -4.00 9.18
N HIS A 148 -26.96 -4.22 10.49
CA HIS A 148 -27.98 -3.71 11.41
C HIS A 148 -27.34 -2.96 12.58
N TRP A 149 -27.86 -1.77 12.88
CA TRP A 149 -27.45 -0.96 14.01
C TRP A 149 -28.55 -0.84 15.05
N SER A 150 -28.22 -1.19 16.30
CA SER A 150 -28.96 -0.63 17.44
C SER A 150 -28.68 0.87 17.57
N ARG A 151 -29.54 1.60 18.29
CA ARG A 151 -29.36 3.04 18.53
C ARG A 151 -28.00 3.36 19.16
N ASP A 152 -27.59 2.57 20.15
CA ASP A 152 -26.32 2.74 20.85
C ASP A 152 -25.12 2.44 19.95
N ALA A 153 -25.21 1.38 19.14
CA ALA A 153 -24.15 1.03 18.19
C ALA A 153 -23.99 2.12 17.11
N PHE A 154 -25.09 2.65 16.60
CA PHE A 154 -25.08 3.76 15.65
C PHE A 154 -24.49 5.03 16.25
N SER A 155 -24.95 5.43 17.44
CA SER A 155 -24.41 6.58 18.16
C SER A 155 -22.92 6.41 18.47
N GLY A 156 -22.51 5.20 18.86
CA GLY A 156 -21.11 4.86 19.12
C GLY A 156 -20.25 4.96 17.87
N PHE A 157 -20.73 4.48 16.73
CA PHE A 157 -20.06 4.60 15.43
C PHE A 157 -19.88 6.06 15.02
N LEU A 158 -20.93 6.89 15.13
CA LEU A 158 -20.87 8.32 14.81
C LEU A 158 -19.87 9.04 15.72
N ALA A 159 -19.95 8.82 17.05
CA ALA A 159 -19.01 9.40 18.00
C ALA A 159 -17.56 8.97 17.73
N ALA A 160 -17.33 7.67 17.50
CA ALA A 160 -16.02 7.13 17.16
C ALA A 160 -15.48 7.63 15.82
N SER A 161 -16.31 8.25 14.98
CA SER A 161 -15.94 8.85 13.69
C SER A 161 -15.69 10.36 13.76
N GLY A 162 -15.86 10.97 14.94
CA GLY A 162 -15.84 12.41 15.15
C GLY A 162 -17.07 13.12 14.62
N LEU A 163 -18.17 12.39 14.46
CA LEU A 163 -19.52 12.89 14.21
C LEU A 163 -20.30 12.86 15.53
N ALA A 164 -19.75 13.48 16.58
CA ALA A 164 -20.34 13.46 17.92
C ALA A 164 -21.74 14.10 17.87
N ALA A 165 -22.76 13.24 17.79
CA ALA A 165 -24.13 13.67 17.60
C ALA A 165 -24.83 13.72 18.95
N GLN A 166 -25.48 14.85 19.24
CA GLN A 166 -26.28 14.97 20.46
C GLN A 166 -27.59 14.20 20.26
N PRO A 167 -27.94 13.25 21.15
CA PRO A 167 -29.20 12.54 21.04
C PRO A 167 -30.36 13.48 21.32
N GLY A 168 -31.30 13.57 20.37
CA GLY A 168 -32.59 14.22 20.51
C GLY A 168 -33.73 13.21 20.63
N ASP A 169 -34.96 13.73 20.65
CA ASP A 169 -36.17 12.92 20.76
C ASP A 169 -36.40 12.05 19.53
N GLY A 170 -37.04 10.89 19.70
CA GLY A 170 -37.50 10.04 18.59
C GLY A 170 -36.42 9.53 17.63
N GLY A 171 -35.17 9.34 18.09
CA GLY A 171 -34.08 8.79 17.28
C GLY A 171 -33.28 9.80 16.46
N TRP A 172 -33.60 11.09 16.55
CA TRP A 172 -32.90 12.16 15.84
C TRP A 172 -31.60 12.52 16.57
N MET A 173 -30.53 12.73 15.82
CA MET A 173 -29.24 13.13 16.36
C MET A 173 -28.64 14.21 15.45
N ALA A 174 -28.09 15.28 16.01
CA ALA A 174 -27.48 16.35 15.22
C ALA A 174 -26.03 16.56 15.62
N THR A 175 -25.16 16.82 14.64
CA THR A 175 -23.76 17.17 14.86
C THR A 175 -23.39 18.36 13.99
N THR A 176 -22.72 19.35 14.59
CA THR A 176 -22.16 20.49 13.87
C THR A 176 -20.65 20.31 13.87
N LEU A 177 -20.06 20.30 12.67
CA LEU A 177 -18.64 20.02 12.50
C LEU A 177 -17.87 21.32 12.37
N THR A 178 -16.98 21.58 13.34
CA THR A 178 -16.02 22.67 13.28
C THR A 178 -14.60 22.11 13.28
N LEU A 179 -13.66 22.84 12.68
CA LEU A 179 -12.25 22.40 12.66
C LEU A 179 -11.69 22.26 14.09
N GLU A 180 -12.02 23.20 14.97
CA GLU A 180 -11.62 23.18 16.38
C GLU A 180 -12.21 21.98 17.13
N GLY A 181 -13.52 21.72 16.95
CA GLY A 181 -14.18 20.57 17.57
C GLY A 181 -13.63 19.24 17.08
N TYR A 182 -13.29 19.15 15.78
CA TYR A 182 -12.68 17.95 15.23
C TYR A 182 -11.24 17.75 15.72
N ALA A 183 -10.45 18.82 15.84
CA ALA A 183 -9.12 18.77 16.42
C ALA A 183 -9.15 18.28 17.88
N ALA A 184 -10.09 18.81 18.69
CA ALA A 184 -10.30 18.35 20.07
C ALA A 184 -10.67 16.86 20.13
N TYR A 185 -11.55 16.40 19.23
CA TYR A 185 -11.89 14.98 19.13
C TYR A 185 -10.67 14.09 18.82
N LEU A 186 -9.76 14.52 17.93
CA LEU A 186 -8.53 13.77 17.65
C LEU A 186 -7.60 13.75 18.86
N GLU A 187 -7.54 14.83 19.63
CA GLU A 187 -6.77 14.92 20.87
C GLU A 187 -7.30 13.98 21.95
N ASP A 188 -8.63 13.86 22.09
CA ASP A 188 -9.29 12.92 22.99
C ASP A 188 -8.97 11.45 22.64
N LEU A 189 -8.69 11.17 21.36
CA LEU A 189 -8.21 9.87 20.89
C LEU A 189 -6.69 9.65 21.12
N GLY A 190 -6.00 10.64 21.68
CA GLY A 190 -4.57 10.59 21.94
C GLY A 190 -3.69 11.05 20.77
N TRP A 191 -4.28 11.55 19.69
CA TRP A 191 -3.54 12.08 18.55
C TRP A 191 -3.31 13.59 18.68
N ASP A 192 -2.57 14.18 17.75
CA ASP A 192 -2.32 15.62 17.69
C ASP A 192 -3.46 16.32 16.91
N GLY A 193 -4.02 17.40 17.46
CA GLY A 193 -5.13 18.13 16.85
C GLY A 193 -4.81 18.70 15.46
N ARG A 194 -3.53 18.90 15.13
CA ARG A 194 -3.08 19.36 13.79
C ARG A 194 -3.46 18.40 12.67
N LEU A 195 -3.68 17.11 12.98
CA LEU A 195 -4.13 16.12 12.00
C LEU A 195 -5.50 16.47 11.38
N ALA A 196 -6.32 17.29 12.03
CA ALA A 196 -7.56 17.79 11.45
C ALA A 196 -7.33 18.57 10.13
N GLY A 197 -6.17 19.21 10.00
CA GLY A 197 -5.75 19.95 8.81
C GLY A 197 -4.77 19.19 7.90
N ALA A 198 -4.52 17.90 8.15
CA ALA A 198 -3.56 17.14 7.36
C ALA A 198 -4.04 16.94 5.91
N ASP A 199 -3.20 17.29 4.95
CA ASP A 199 -3.46 17.14 3.51
C ASP A 199 -2.55 16.10 2.83
N TRP A 200 -1.53 15.63 3.56
CA TRP A 200 -0.52 14.70 3.10
C TRP A 200 -0.37 13.56 4.11
N LEU A 201 -0.64 12.33 3.66
CA LEU A 201 -0.39 11.11 4.39
C LEU A 201 0.87 10.41 3.86
N LEU A 202 1.87 10.21 4.73
CA LEU A 202 3.12 9.52 4.41
C LEU A 202 3.08 8.09 4.95
N LEU A 203 3.21 7.10 4.06
CA LEU A 203 3.25 5.67 4.38
C LEU A 203 4.70 5.22 4.45
N THR A 204 5.10 4.66 5.59
CA THR A 204 6.49 4.25 5.81
C THR A 204 6.60 3.07 6.76
N THR A 205 7.68 2.30 6.65
CA THR A 205 8.04 1.25 7.62
C THR A 205 9.05 1.73 8.67
N GLU A 206 9.52 2.97 8.59
CA GLU A 206 10.59 3.50 9.43
C GLU A 206 10.33 4.95 9.83
N ASP A 207 10.63 5.31 11.08
CA ASP A 207 10.60 6.71 11.54
C ASP A 207 11.71 6.92 12.57
N ALA A 208 12.69 7.76 12.25
CA ALA A 208 13.82 8.05 13.13
C ALA A 208 13.41 8.84 14.38
N GLY A 209 12.20 9.41 14.42
CA GLY A 209 11.61 10.02 15.62
C GLY A 209 11.11 8.99 16.64
N LEU A 210 10.89 7.74 16.22
CA LEU A 210 10.33 6.67 17.06
C LEU A 210 11.36 5.62 17.47
N GLY A 211 12.43 5.46 16.70
CA GLY A 211 13.51 4.52 17.00
C GLY A 211 14.67 4.57 16.01
N PRO A 212 15.68 3.70 16.17
CA PRO A 212 16.78 3.58 15.21
C PRO A 212 16.26 3.23 13.82
N ALA A 213 16.63 4.01 12.81
CA ALA A 213 16.17 3.85 11.45
C ALA A 213 17.26 4.21 10.42
N GLY A 214 17.03 3.87 9.16
CA GLY A 214 17.90 4.22 8.04
C GLY A 214 17.57 5.59 7.43
N GLY A 215 17.94 5.75 6.15
CA GLY A 215 17.69 6.98 5.40
C GLY A 215 16.21 7.29 5.22
N ILE A 216 15.35 6.27 5.15
CA ILE A 216 13.90 6.43 5.07
C ILE A 216 13.37 7.05 6.37
N GLY A 217 13.66 6.45 7.53
CA GLY A 217 13.20 7.03 8.80
C GLY A 217 13.75 8.43 9.07
N THR A 218 14.97 8.74 8.59
CA THR A 218 15.53 10.09 8.67
C THR A 218 14.73 11.09 7.82
N TYR A 219 14.35 10.70 6.59
CA TYR A 219 13.47 11.49 5.73
C TYR A 219 12.13 11.78 6.41
N VAL A 220 11.47 10.75 6.94
CA VAL A 220 10.18 10.85 7.64
C VAL A 220 10.27 11.83 8.80
N ARG A 221 11.26 11.68 9.69
CA ARG A 221 11.48 12.60 10.82
C ARG A 221 11.64 14.05 10.36
N ASN A 222 12.43 14.29 9.32
CA ASN A 222 12.67 15.63 8.79
C ASN A 222 11.41 16.25 8.18
N ILE A 223 10.59 15.47 7.46
CA ILE A 223 9.33 15.96 6.89
C ILE A 223 8.35 16.38 7.99
N LYS A 224 8.16 15.55 9.03
CA LYS A 224 7.27 15.87 10.16
C LYS A 224 7.68 17.15 10.88
N LEU A 225 9.00 17.40 10.97
CA LEU A 225 9.54 18.61 11.56
C LEU A 225 9.25 19.86 10.70
N LEU A 226 9.36 19.72 9.38
CA LEU A 226 9.27 20.85 8.45
C LEU A 226 7.84 21.22 8.08
N ASP A 227 6.93 20.24 7.99
CA ASP A 227 5.55 20.45 7.57
C ASP A 227 4.55 19.87 8.59
N PRO A 228 3.84 20.73 9.34
CA PRO A 228 2.87 20.30 10.34
C PRO A 228 1.58 19.70 9.76
N ARG A 229 1.37 19.76 8.44
CA ARG A 229 0.20 19.17 7.76
C ARG A 229 0.43 17.73 7.30
N VAL A 230 1.55 17.13 7.68
CA VAL A 230 1.87 15.74 7.35
C VAL A 230 1.39 14.81 8.46
N ALA A 231 0.55 13.86 8.09
CA ALA A 231 0.24 12.68 8.88
C ALA A 231 1.16 11.53 8.46
N VAL A 232 1.53 10.65 9.38
CA VAL A 232 2.32 9.45 9.06
C VAL A 232 1.51 8.20 9.37
N LEU A 233 1.52 7.22 8.49
CA LEU A 233 1.04 5.87 8.75
C LEU A 233 2.25 4.93 8.82
N MET A 234 2.51 4.39 10.02
CA MET A 234 3.56 3.39 10.22
C MET A 234 3.08 2.05 9.69
N CYS A 235 3.48 1.67 8.48
CA CYS A 235 3.11 0.44 7.82
C CYS A 235 3.79 -0.81 8.41
N ASP A 236 3.85 -0.92 9.74
CA ASP A 236 4.19 -2.14 10.47
C ASP A 236 2.98 -2.55 11.31
N ALA A 237 2.37 -3.69 10.99
CA ALA A 237 1.22 -4.21 11.73
C ALA A 237 1.55 -4.60 13.19
N ARG A 238 2.82 -4.57 13.61
CA ARG A 238 3.27 -4.74 15.00
C ARG A 238 3.44 -3.43 15.76
N ALA A 239 3.32 -2.28 15.09
CA ALA A 239 3.45 -0.99 15.75
C ALA A 239 2.30 -0.79 16.76
N GLU A 240 2.66 -0.52 18.02
CA GLU A 240 1.70 -0.29 19.10
C GLU A 240 1.33 1.21 19.18
N PRO A 241 0.04 1.59 19.24
CA PRO A 241 -0.39 2.99 19.18
C PRO A 241 0.18 3.89 20.29
N LEU A 242 0.45 3.33 21.48
CA LEU A 242 0.87 4.09 22.66
C LEU A 242 2.35 4.54 22.59
N ASP A 243 3.14 3.96 21.70
CA ASP A 243 4.57 4.24 21.58
C ASP A 243 4.87 5.30 20.49
N LEU A 244 3.82 5.89 19.89
CA LEU A 244 3.92 6.81 18.76
C LEU A 244 3.83 8.29 19.19
N ASP A 245 4.35 9.19 18.36
CA ASP A 245 4.49 10.63 18.65
C ASP A 245 3.23 11.46 18.37
N ARG A 246 2.05 10.85 18.48
CA ARG A 246 0.71 11.44 18.28
C ARG A 246 0.40 11.95 16.85
N LEU A 247 1.41 12.13 15.99
CA LEU A 247 1.28 12.42 14.57
C LEU A 247 1.36 11.16 13.69
N THR A 248 1.92 10.07 14.23
CA THR A 248 1.97 8.78 13.56
C THR A 248 0.79 7.88 13.96
N LEU A 249 0.08 7.37 12.95
CA LEU A 249 -1.01 6.41 13.05
C LEU A 249 -0.43 4.98 13.01
N ALA A 250 -0.95 4.11 13.87
CA ALA A 250 -0.67 2.68 13.84
C ALA A 250 -1.76 1.94 13.04
N PRO A 251 -1.45 0.92 12.22
CA PRO A 251 -2.44 0.15 11.48
C PRO A 251 -3.52 -0.45 12.39
N ARG A 252 -3.11 -0.98 13.54
CA ARG A 252 -4.02 -1.57 14.55
C ARG A 252 -4.95 -0.56 15.22
N SER A 253 -4.62 0.73 15.18
CA SER A 253 -5.53 1.79 15.65
C SER A 253 -6.66 2.09 14.68
N LEU A 254 -6.55 1.62 13.43
CA LEU A 254 -7.48 1.90 12.35
C LEU A 254 -8.25 0.67 11.87
N ALA A 255 -7.66 -0.53 11.93
CA ALA A 255 -8.32 -1.77 11.52
C ALA A 255 -7.78 -2.98 12.27
N ASP A 256 -8.56 -4.06 12.28
CA ASP A 256 -8.09 -5.37 12.73
C ASP A 256 -7.23 -5.98 11.62
N VAL A 257 -5.90 -5.93 11.80
CA VAL A 257 -4.93 -6.29 10.76
C VAL A 257 -4.12 -7.52 11.14
N ARG A 258 -3.92 -8.41 10.16
CA ARG A 258 -3.06 -9.59 10.33
C ARG A 258 -1.66 -9.30 9.80
N PHE A 259 -0.65 -9.65 10.58
CA PHE A 259 0.73 -9.29 10.27
C PHE A 259 1.22 -9.91 8.97
N GLU A 260 0.94 -11.20 8.77
CA GLU A 260 1.42 -11.98 7.62
C GLU A 260 0.85 -11.48 6.29
N ASP A 261 -0.31 -10.81 6.35
CA ASP A 261 -1.12 -10.46 5.18
C ASP A 261 -1.10 -8.97 4.84
N PHE A 262 -0.51 -8.12 5.69
CA PHE A 262 -0.75 -6.67 5.64
C PHE A 262 -0.42 -6.03 4.28
N HIS A 263 0.78 -6.28 3.75
CA HIS A 263 1.24 -5.70 2.49
C HIS A 263 0.81 -6.48 1.24
N ILE A 264 0.38 -7.73 1.40
CA ILE A 264 0.07 -8.63 0.28
C ILE A 264 -1.43 -8.78 0.02
N GLY A 265 -2.26 -8.50 1.03
CA GLY A 265 -3.71 -8.61 1.02
C GLY A 265 -4.46 -7.27 0.92
N HIS A 266 -5.66 -7.25 1.48
CA HIS A 266 -6.57 -6.09 1.48
C HIS A 266 -6.39 -5.19 2.72
N ASP A 267 -5.75 -5.68 3.78
CA ASP A 267 -5.65 -5.00 5.07
C ASP A 267 -4.98 -3.60 4.94
N SER A 268 -3.95 -3.46 4.11
CA SER A 268 -3.32 -2.15 3.84
C SER A 268 -4.27 -1.16 3.17
N LEU A 269 -5.11 -1.62 2.24
CA LEU A 269 -6.14 -0.79 1.61
C LEU A 269 -7.23 -0.39 2.60
N GLU A 270 -7.64 -1.31 3.48
CA GLU A 270 -8.64 -1.04 4.50
C GLU A 270 -8.14 -0.02 5.54
N VAL A 271 -6.89 -0.17 6.00
CA VAL A 271 -6.23 0.82 6.86
C VAL A 271 -6.14 2.18 6.17
N LEU A 272 -5.79 2.22 4.87
CA LEU A 272 -5.78 3.48 4.12
C LEU A 272 -7.18 4.12 4.04
N ARG A 273 -8.23 3.35 3.77
CA ARG A 273 -9.62 3.86 3.74
C ARG A 273 -10.04 4.45 5.08
N ASN A 274 -9.69 3.78 6.19
CA ASN A 274 -9.92 4.32 7.53
C ASN A 274 -9.09 5.58 7.80
N ALA A 275 -7.85 5.65 7.33
CA ALA A 275 -7.05 6.87 7.42
C ALA A 275 -7.66 8.03 6.60
N LEU A 276 -8.14 7.78 5.37
CA LEU A 276 -8.81 8.79 4.55
C LEU A 276 -10.15 9.25 5.15
N TYR A 277 -10.86 8.34 5.82
CA TYR A 277 -12.10 8.67 6.53
C TYR A 277 -11.85 9.53 7.78
N LEU A 278 -10.77 9.24 8.49
CA LEU A 278 -10.33 9.99 9.67
C LEU A 278 -9.71 11.35 9.30
N LEU A 279 -8.97 11.40 8.19
CA LEU A 279 -8.25 12.58 7.73
C LEU A 279 -8.90 13.09 6.43
N PRO A 280 -10.07 13.74 6.51
CA PRO A 280 -10.89 14.04 5.33
C PRO A 280 -10.20 14.97 4.32
N ASN A 281 -9.18 15.72 4.75
CA ASN A 281 -8.45 16.66 3.91
C ASN A 281 -7.25 16.04 3.19
N VAL A 282 -6.92 14.77 3.43
CA VAL A 282 -5.81 14.10 2.73
C VAL A 282 -6.11 13.99 1.24
N THR A 283 -5.22 14.58 0.44
CA THR A 283 -5.29 14.56 -1.03
C THR A 283 -4.07 13.88 -1.64
N LEU A 284 -3.00 13.75 -0.86
CA LEU A 284 -1.73 13.16 -1.25
C LEU A 284 -1.40 12.00 -0.33
N VAL A 285 -1.14 10.84 -0.92
CA VAL A 285 -0.54 9.68 -0.26
C VAL A 285 0.84 9.50 -0.87
N GLU A 286 1.88 9.64 -0.05
CA GLU A 286 3.26 9.35 -0.44
C GLU A 286 3.76 8.10 0.25
N ALA A 287 4.53 7.25 -0.43
CA ALA A 287 5.17 6.11 0.18
C ALA A 287 6.62 5.92 -0.28
N GLN A 288 7.40 5.23 0.55
CA GLN A 288 8.70 4.68 0.17
C GLN A 288 8.57 3.58 -0.90
N ASP A 289 9.63 3.37 -1.68
CA ASP A 289 9.79 2.24 -2.61
C ASP A 289 10.16 0.91 -1.90
N TYR A 290 10.79 0.98 -0.74
CA TYR A 290 11.21 -0.20 0.02
C TYR A 290 10.04 -1.09 0.47
N GLN A 291 10.19 -2.42 0.25
CA GLN A 291 9.18 -3.48 0.49
C GLN A 291 7.90 -3.39 -0.36
N SER A 292 7.87 -2.50 -1.36
CA SER A 292 6.75 -2.36 -2.29
C SER A 292 5.40 -2.12 -1.57
N ILE A 293 5.41 -1.40 -0.44
CA ILE A 293 4.24 -1.27 0.44
C ILE A 293 3.03 -0.60 -0.23
N LEU A 294 3.24 0.17 -1.31
CA LEU A 294 2.17 0.82 -2.06
C LEU A 294 1.60 -0.07 -3.19
N PHE A 295 2.11 -1.27 -3.42
CA PHE A 295 1.73 -2.11 -4.56
C PHE A 295 0.20 -2.31 -4.68
N ARG A 296 -0.44 -2.78 -3.61
CA ARG A 296 -1.88 -3.00 -3.58
C ARG A 296 -2.69 -1.71 -3.61
N ILE A 297 -2.14 -0.60 -3.14
CA ILE A 297 -2.79 0.71 -3.13
C ILE A 297 -2.80 1.31 -4.55
N VAL A 298 -1.67 1.24 -5.27
CA VAL A 298 -1.62 1.63 -6.69
C VAL A 298 -2.57 0.76 -7.51
N GLN A 299 -2.56 -0.56 -7.28
CA GLN A 299 -3.48 -1.49 -7.93
C GLN A 299 -4.95 -1.17 -7.62
N ALA A 300 -5.28 -0.77 -6.39
CA ALA A 300 -6.61 -0.34 -5.98
C ALA A 300 -7.07 0.91 -6.75
N LYS A 301 -6.20 1.92 -6.89
CA LYS A 301 -6.54 3.14 -7.64
C LYS A 301 -6.85 2.83 -9.11
N HIS A 302 -6.02 2.02 -9.77
CA HIS A 302 -6.22 1.63 -11.17
C HIS A 302 -7.42 0.69 -11.39
N THR A 303 -7.98 0.11 -10.34
CA THR A 303 -9.20 -0.71 -10.39
C THR A 303 -10.43 0.02 -9.83
N GLY A 304 -10.35 1.34 -9.62
CA GLY A 304 -11.49 2.17 -9.19
C GLY A 304 -11.87 1.98 -7.71
N MET A 305 -10.98 1.38 -6.90
CA MET A 305 -11.20 1.09 -5.47
C MET A 305 -10.75 2.23 -4.54
N LEU A 306 -10.16 3.29 -5.10
CA LEU A 306 -9.75 4.53 -4.43
C LEU A 306 -10.17 5.74 -5.29
N PRO A 307 -10.22 6.94 -4.69
CA PRO A 307 -10.66 8.12 -5.43
C PRO A 307 -9.69 8.49 -6.55
N SER A 308 -10.24 8.85 -7.71
CA SER A 308 -9.44 9.33 -8.85
C SER A 308 -8.64 10.58 -8.53
N TRP A 309 -9.16 11.44 -7.65
CA TRP A 309 -8.51 12.66 -7.16
C TRP A 309 -7.38 12.43 -6.16
N LEU A 310 -7.27 11.24 -5.56
CA LEU A 310 -6.24 10.95 -4.56
C LEU A 310 -4.90 10.77 -5.26
N HIS A 311 -3.95 11.68 -5.03
CA HIS A 311 -2.63 11.61 -5.66
C HIS A 311 -1.73 10.60 -4.93
N LEU A 312 -1.25 9.59 -5.63
CA LEU A 312 -0.30 8.59 -5.16
C LEU A 312 1.11 8.93 -5.63
N ARG A 313 1.99 9.21 -4.68
CA ARG A 313 3.40 9.51 -4.93
C ARG A 313 4.31 8.44 -4.34
N ILE A 314 5.37 8.13 -5.06
CA ILE A 314 6.50 7.40 -4.50
C ILE A 314 7.67 8.33 -4.28
N PHE A 315 8.30 8.25 -3.12
CA PHE A 315 9.64 8.79 -2.90
C PHE A 315 10.65 7.64 -2.93
N MET A 316 11.52 7.63 -3.93
CA MET A 316 12.47 6.56 -4.17
C MET A 316 13.65 6.70 -3.21
N HIS A 317 13.84 5.74 -2.32
CA HIS A 317 14.98 5.70 -1.39
C HIS A 317 16.04 4.68 -1.83
N GLY A 318 15.64 3.67 -2.60
CA GLY A 318 16.49 2.61 -3.12
C GLY A 318 15.81 1.25 -3.06
N ALA A 319 15.22 0.83 -4.19
CA ALA A 319 14.63 -0.49 -4.39
C ALA A 319 15.66 -1.64 -4.28
N ILE A 320 15.19 -2.89 -4.35
CA ILE A 320 16.04 -4.10 -4.27
C ILE A 320 17.18 -4.06 -5.31
N ASP A 321 16.90 -3.53 -6.49
CA ASP A 321 17.86 -3.43 -7.60
C ASP A 321 18.97 -2.41 -7.32
N TYR A 322 18.64 -1.33 -6.61
CA TYR A 322 19.65 -0.40 -6.13
C TYR A 322 20.63 -1.07 -5.16
N LEU A 323 20.12 -1.92 -4.25
CA LEU A 323 20.96 -2.66 -3.31
C LEU A 323 21.86 -3.65 -4.05
N LYS A 324 21.28 -4.44 -4.97
CA LYS A 324 22.03 -5.41 -5.80
C LYS A 324 23.13 -4.71 -6.61
N TYR A 325 22.79 -3.62 -7.31
CA TYR A 325 23.78 -2.83 -8.06
C TYR A 325 24.96 -2.36 -7.19
N GLY A 326 24.68 -1.98 -5.95
CA GLY A 326 25.71 -1.47 -5.04
C GLY A 326 26.63 -2.55 -4.45
N PHE A 327 26.16 -3.78 -4.27
CA PHE A 327 27.00 -4.90 -3.79
C PHE A 327 28.04 -5.34 -4.83
N ARG A 328 27.65 -5.42 -6.11
CA ARG A 328 28.51 -5.83 -7.24
C ARG A 328 29.25 -7.16 -7.03
N ASP A 329 28.59 -8.14 -6.40
CA ASP A 329 29.07 -9.51 -6.30
C ASP A 329 28.34 -10.44 -7.29
N GLU A 330 28.76 -11.70 -7.40
CA GLU A 330 28.13 -12.66 -8.31
C GLU A 330 26.66 -12.93 -7.94
N ALA A 331 26.29 -12.81 -6.66
CA ALA A 331 24.92 -13.01 -6.19
C ALA A 331 23.99 -11.86 -6.57
N ALA A 332 24.52 -10.64 -6.75
CA ALA A 332 23.74 -9.45 -7.13
C ALA A 332 23.04 -9.57 -8.49
N MET A 333 23.51 -10.44 -9.39
CA MET A 333 22.89 -10.64 -10.71
C MET A 333 21.72 -11.63 -10.69
N ASN A 334 21.56 -12.41 -9.62
CA ASN A 334 20.54 -13.44 -9.50
C ASN A 334 19.38 -12.95 -8.64
N TYR A 335 18.14 -13.30 -9.02
CA TYR A 335 16.95 -13.03 -8.21
C TYR A 335 16.39 -14.34 -7.64
N THR A 336 16.22 -14.37 -6.32
CA THR A 336 15.30 -15.34 -5.71
C THR A 336 13.86 -15.01 -6.12
N PRO A 337 12.90 -15.96 -6.05
CA PRO A 337 11.49 -15.68 -6.35
C PRO A 337 10.90 -14.54 -5.51
N PHE A 338 11.35 -14.42 -4.25
CA PHE A 338 10.96 -13.34 -3.35
C PHE A 338 11.47 -11.98 -3.84
N GLU A 339 12.76 -11.86 -4.16
CA GLU A 339 13.34 -10.62 -4.68
C GLU A 339 12.74 -10.24 -6.05
N ALA A 340 12.52 -11.21 -6.93
CA ALA A 340 11.84 -10.99 -8.20
C ALA A 340 10.41 -10.46 -7.98
N SER A 341 9.68 -11.00 -7.00
CA SER A 341 8.35 -10.49 -6.63
C SER A 341 8.42 -9.02 -6.20
N LEU A 342 9.41 -8.62 -5.41
CA LEU A 342 9.61 -7.22 -5.01
C LEU A 342 9.94 -6.33 -6.21
N ALA A 343 10.93 -6.70 -7.03
CA ALA A 343 11.32 -5.92 -8.21
C ALA A 343 10.14 -5.74 -9.20
N ILE A 344 9.34 -6.78 -9.42
CA ILE A 344 8.15 -6.71 -10.28
C ILE A 344 7.09 -5.76 -9.68
N ARG A 345 6.87 -5.80 -8.35
CA ARG A 345 5.95 -4.88 -7.69
C ARG A 345 6.45 -3.44 -7.77
N ASP A 346 7.72 -3.20 -7.52
CA ASP A 346 8.33 -1.86 -7.65
C ASP A 346 8.21 -1.36 -9.09
N SER A 347 8.39 -2.22 -10.09
CA SER A 347 8.18 -1.90 -11.51
C SER A 347 6.76 -1.41 -11.78
N TYR A 348 5.78 -2.15 -11.27
CA TYR A 348 4.38 -1.79 -11.38
C TYR A 348 4.09 -0.46 -10.67
N ILE A 349 4.60 -0.29 -9.45
CA ILE A 349 4.43 0.93 -8.67
C ILE A 349 5.01 2.14 -9.43
N PHE A 350 6.25 2.07 -9.90
CA PHE A 350 6.91 3.20 -10.57
C PHE A 350 6.21 3.60 -11.87
N LYS A 351 5.66 2.61 -12.58
CA LYS A 351 4.94 2.83 -13.84
C LYS A 351 3.55 3.42 -13.65
N HIS A 352 2.86 3.05 -12.57
CA HIS A 352 1.42 3.31 -12.41
C HIS A 352 1.09 4.29 -11.26
N ALA A 353 2.04 4.68 -10.41
CA ALA A 353 1.85 5.80 -9.49
C ALA A 353 1.62 7.12 -10.27
N ASP A 354 0.97 8.11 -9.65
CA ASP A 354 0.71 9.39 -10.31
C ASP A 354 2.01 10.22 -10.49
N SER A 355 2.98 10.03 -9.59
CA SER A 355 4.32 10.63 -9.71
C SER A 355 5.36 9.88 -8.89
N CYS A 356 6.59 9.87 -9.37
CA CYS A 356 7.75 9.34 -8.63
C CYS A 356 8.79 10.44 -8.38
N TYR A 357 9.18 10.62 -7.13
CA TYR A 357 10.26 11.53 -6.74
C TYR A 357 11.52 10.73 -6.46
N ALA A 358 12.66 11.21 -6.97
CA ALA A 358 13.96 10.63 -6.67
C ALA A 358 14.87 11.70 -6.04
N PRO A 359 15.72 11.35 -5.07
CA PRO A 359 16.57 12.30 -4.39
C PRO A 359 17.78 12.74 -5.22
N SER A 360 18.06 12.04 -6.32
CA SER A 360 19.18 12.29 -7.22
C SER A 360 18.87 11.80 -8.63
N ARG A 361 19.51 12.41 -9.64
CA ARG A 361 19.50 11.93 -11.03
C ARG A 361 20.14 10.55 -11.13
N TYR A 362 21.17 10.27 -10.33
CA TYR A 362 21.78 8.96 -10.26
C TYR A 362 20.75 7.86 -9.98
N LEU A 363 19.97 7.97 -8.90
CA LEU A 363 18.99 6.93 -8.57
C LEU A 363 17.87 6.91 -9.63
N GLY A 364 17.25 8.06 -9.88
CA GLY A 364 16.03 8.12 -10.69
C GLY A 364 16.25 7.86 -12.18
N GLN A 365 17.31 8.42 -12.77
CA GLN A 365 17.52 8.41 -14.22
C GLN A 365 18.57 7.37 -14.62
N HIS A 366 19.76 7.41 -14.01
CA HIS A 366 20.84 6.51 -14.43
C HIS A 366 20.56 5.08 -13.99
N LEU A 367 20.25 4.87 -12.72
CA LEU A 367 20.10 3.51 -12.20
C LEU A 367 18.74 2.92 -12.58
N MET A 368 17.65 3.56 -12.18
CA MET A 368 16.33 2.93 -12.35
C MET A 368 15.91 2.89 -13.84
N GLN A 369 16.06 3.99 -14.59
CA GLN A 369 15.63 4.01 -15.99
C GLN A 369 16.67 3.44 -16.95
N GLN A 370 17.93 3.90 -16.92
CA GLN A 370 18.92 3.52 -17.93
C GLN A 370 19.52 2.12 -17.69
N GLU A 371 19.92 1.80 -16.45
CA GLU A 371 20.51 0.49 -16.13
C GLU A 371 19.45 -0.62 -16.06
N TYR A 372 18.36 -0.39 -15.32
CA TYR A 372 17.35 -1.42 -15.06
C TYR A 372 16.11 -1.35 -15.96
N GLY A 373 15.95 -0.29 -16.77
CA GLY A 373 14.85 -0.20 -17.72
C GLY A 373 13.47 0.09 -17.11
N TYR A 374 13.41 0.57 -15.86
CA TYR A 374 12.12 0.92 -15.23
C TYR A 374 11.42 2.05 -15.98
N GLN A 375 10.12 1.89 -16.20
CA GLN A 375 9.25 2.99 -16.61
C GLN A 375 8.81 3.74 -15.36
N VAL A 376 9.15 5.03 -15.27
CA VAL A 376 8.90 5.85 -14.08
C VAL A 376 7.95 7.00 -14.44
N ALA A 377 6.76 6.98 -13.85
CA ALA A 377 5.70 7.97 -14.10
C ALA A 377 6.05 9.34 -13.49
N ASN A 378 5.91 10.40 -14.31
CA ASN A 378 6.05 11.81 -13.93
C ASN A 378 7.23 12.07 -12.97
N GLN A 379 8.43 11.60 -13.35
CA GLN A 379 9.59 11.65 -12.47
C GLN A 379 10.02 13.09 -12.15
N THR A 380 10.26 13.38 -10.87
CA THR A 380 10.86 14.63 -10.41
C THR A 380 12.09 14.36 -9.55
N ILE A 381 13.17 15.13 -9.75
CA ILE A 381 14.36 15.05 -8.91
C ILE A 381 14.26 16.08 -7.79
N VAL A 382 14.18 15.62 -6.53
CA VAL A 382 13.93 16.45 -5.36
C VAL A 382 14.91 16.10 -4.25
N ARG A 383 15.78 17.03 -3.86
CA ARG A 383 16.77 16.81 -2.79
C ARG A 383 16.10 16.58 -1.44
N LEU A 384 16.73 15.76 -0.61
CA LEU A 384 16.20 15.40 0.70
C LEU A 384 16.19 16.58 1.70
N PRO A 385 15.16 16.70 2.55
CA PRO A 385 15.12 17.63 3.67
C PRO A 385 16.13 17.23 4.75
N PHE A 386 16.64 18.20 5.50
CA PHE A 386 17.58 17.94 6.60
C PHE A 386 17.39 18.92 7.75
N ASP A 387 17.25 18.42 8.97
CA ASP A 387 17.13 19.23 10.19
C ASP A 387 18.44 19.97 10.52
N LEU A 388 18.54 21.23 10.07
CA LEU A 388 19.70 22.09 10.32
C LEU A 388 19.88 22.45 11.81
N SER A 389 18.87 22.24 12.66
CA SER A 389 18.98 22.53 14.10
C SER A 389 19.88 21.53 14.83
N LEU A 390 20.14 20.36 14.23
CA LEU A 390 21.09 19.37 14.73
C LEU A 390 22.54 19.84 14.65
N LEU A 391 22.82 20.86 13.85
CA LEU A 391 24.17 21.33 13.58
C LEU A 391 24.46 22.60 14.40
N PRO A 392 25.68 22.75 14.93
CA PRO A 392 26.10 24.01 15.53
C PRO A 392 26.13 25.14 14.49
N GLU A 393 26.14 26.38 14.97
CA GLU A 393 26.33 27.55 14.11
C GLU A 393 27.63 27.46 13.31
N ALA A 394 27.63 28.13 12.15
CA ALA A 394 28.78 28.18 11.28
C ALA A 394 29.94 28.92 11.98
N ARG A 395 31.07 28.22 12.17
CA ARG A 395 32.33 28.83 12.62
C ARG A 395 33.45 28.50 11.66
N GLN A 396 34.38 29.42 11.46
CA GLN A 396 35.63 29.07 10.77
C GLN A 396 36.35 28.01 11.60
N VAL A 397 36.74 26.90 10.94
CA VAL A 397 37.56 25.86 11.55
C VAL A 397 39.00 26.29 11.40
N GLY A 398 39.82 26.33 12.45
CA GLY A 398 41.26 26.50 12.28
C GLY A 398 41.89 25.16 11.88
N PHE A 399 42.00 24.85 10.58
CA PHE A 399 42.57 23.55 10.19
C PHE A 399 44.06 23.45 10.55
N SER A 400 44.45 22.28 11.07
CA SER A 400 45.83 21.87 11.31
C SER A 400 46.21 20.71 10.37
N ALA A 401 47.46 20.23 10.47
CA ALA A 401 47.88 19.02 9.77
C ALA A 401 47.01 17.82 10.18
N VAL A 402 46.64 16.98 9.21
CA VAL A 402 45.82 15.79 9.49
C VAL A 402 46.62 14.80 10.33
N LYS A 403 46.08 14.44 11.50
CA LYS A 403 46.64 13.43 12.40
C LYS A 403 45.81 12.15 12.44
N ARG A 404 44.52 12.26 12.10
CA ARG A 404 43.54 11.19 12.22
C ARG A 404 42.81 10.95 10.91
N ILE A 405 42.57 9.68 10.58
CA ILE A 405 41.62 9.28 9.53
C ILE A 405 40.43 8.58 10.18
N ALA A 406 39.22 9.02 9.84
CA ALA A 406 37.98 8.46 10.36
C ALA A 406 37.11 7.86 9.24
N PHE A 407 36.85 6.56 9.30
CA PHE A 407 35.83 5.91 8.46
C PHE A 407 34.44 6.13 9.06
N ILE A 408 33.46 6.48 8.22
CA ILE A 408 32.05 6.59 8.63
C ILE A 408 31.17 5.72 7.74
N GLY A 409 30.53 4.70 8.32
CA GLY A 409 29.64 3.80 7.60
C GLY A 409 29.53 2.43 8.29
N LYS A 410 28.64 1.57 7.80
CA LYS A 410 28.58 0.16 8.28
C LYS A 410 29.77 -0.63 7.71
N TYR A 411 30.19 -1.70 8.38
CA TYR A 411 31.21 -2.64 7.90
C TYR A 411 30.68 -3.53 6.76
N LEU A 412 30.35 -2.92 5.61
CA LEU A 412 29.73 -3.56 4.46
C LEU A 412 30.46 -3.21 3.16
N GLN A 413 30.43 -4.13 2.19
CA GLN A 413 30.94 -3.92 0.84
C GLN A 413 30.33 -2.67 0.17
N LEU A 414 29.00 -2.51 0.27
CA LEU A 414 28.28 -1.34 -0.25
C LEU A 414 28.79 0.00 0.33
N LYS A 415 29.18 -0.01 1.60
CA LYS A 415 29.71 1.17 2.31
C LYS A 415 31.23 1.33 2.14
N GLY A 416 31.86 0.44 1.38
CA GLY A 416 33.27 0.51 1.01
C GLY A 416 34.23 0.15 2.13
N TRP A 417 33.79 -0.56 3.16
CA TRP A 417 34.69 -0.95 4.26
C TRP A 417 35.92 -1.75 3.77
N PRO A 418 35.77 -2.78 2.92
CA PRO A 418 36.94 -3.51 2.43
C PRO A 418 37.86 -2.64 1.56
N ASP A 419 37.30 -1.66 0.85
CA ASP A 419 38.10 -0.71 0.08
C ASP A 419 38.88 0.25 0.97
N PHE A 420 38.29 0.70 2.07
CA PHE A 420 38.94 1.55 3.06
C PHE A 420 40.15 0.86 3.68
N VAL A 421 39.99 -0.38 4.16
CA VAL A 421 41.09 -1.16 4.76
C VAL A 421 42.23 -1.35 3.75
N ARG A 422 41.90 -1.79 2.53
CA ARG A 422 42.89 -1.95 1.45
C ARG A 422 43.57 -0.64 1.06
N ALA A 423 42.85 0.47 1.03
CA ALA A 423 43.42 1.77 0.71
C ALA A 423 44.42 2.24 1.78
N LEU A 424 44.11 2.05 3.06
CA LEU A 424 45.03 2.41 4.14
C LEU A 424 46.29 1.54 4.14
N ALA A 425 46.18 0.25 3.81
CA ALA A 425 47.33 -0.64 3.67
C ALA A 425 48.29 -0.25 2.54
N LEU A 426 47.86 0.59 1.59
CA LEU A 426 48.70 1.12 0.52
C LEU A 426 49.44 2.41 0.90
N LEU A 427 49.12 3.03 2.03
CA LEU A 427 49.75 4.28 2.46
C LEU A 427 51.14 4.03 3.06
N ALA A 428 52.02 5.03 2.96
CA ALA A 428 53.33 4.96 3.59
C ALA A 428 53.22 5.01 5.13
N PRO A 429 54.00 4.20 5.87
CA PRO A 429 53.99 4.20 7.33
C PRO A 429 54.30 5.58 7.93
N GLY A 430 53.68 5.91 9.07
CA GLY A 430 53.97 7.13 9.83
C GLY A 430 53.35 8.42 9.30
N GLN A 431 52.54 8.36 8.23
CA GLN A 431 51.81 9.53 7.71
C GLN A 431 50.64 9.97 8.60
N ILE A 432 50.10 9.06 9.42
CA ILE A 432 48.88 9.26 10.23
C ILE A 432 49.15 8.69 11.63
N GLN A 433 48.62 9.33 12.67
CA GLN A 433 48.81 8.94 14.07
C GLN A 433 47.69 8.00 14.56
N GLU A 434 46.47 8.22 14.08
CA GLU A 434 45.29 7.51 14.53
C GLU A 434 44.33 7.17 13.38
N ILE A 435 43.76 5.97 13.43
CA ILE A 435 42.67 5.52 12.57
C ILE A 435 41.46 5.20 13.47
N VAL A 436 40.30 5.75 13.12
CA VAL A 436 39.05 5.49 13.84
C VAL A 436 37.99 4.98 12.87
N SER A 437 37.25 3.95 13.23
CA SER A 437 36.02 3.58 12.51
C SER A 437 34.77 3.88 13.35
N LEU A 438 33.85 4.65 12.76
CA LEU A 438 32.60 5.10 13.36
C LEU A 438 31.45 4.33 12.70
N ALA A 439 31.09 3.19 13.28
CA ALA A 439 30.20 2.21 12.68
C ALA A 439 29.43 1.41 13.73
N PRO A 440 28.20 0.96 13.42
CA PRO A 440 27.52 -0.03 14.25
C PRO A 440 28.17 -1.42 14.09
N GLY A 441 28.30 -2.13 15.21
CA GLY A 441 28.96 -3.45 15.25
C GLY A 441 30.46 -3.33 15.50
N ALA A 442 31.20 -4.39 15.17
CA ALA A 442 32.66 -4.46 15.27
C ALA A 442 33.26 -4.87 13.92
N PRO A 443 34.48 -4.41 13.57
CA PRO A 443 35.22 -4.89 12.41
C PRO A 443 35.67 -6.34 12.63
N SER A 444 36.12 -7.01 11.58
CA SER A 444 36.79 -8.32 11.73
C SER A 444 38.14 -8.16 12.44
N ASP A 445 38.60 -9.21 13.13
CA ASP A 445 39.90 -9.20 13.80
C ASP A 445 41.07 -8.99 12.82
N GLU A 446 40.93 -9.52 11.59
CA GLU A 446 41.90 -9.33 10.51
C GLU A 446 41.98 -7.88 10.04
N ASP A 447 40.83 -7.23 9.82
CA ASP A 447 40.80 -5.81 9.44
C ASP A 447 41.36 -4.94 10.57
N ALA A 448 40.98 -5.23 11.82
CA ALA A 448 41.45 -4.49 12.99
C ALA A 448 42.97 -4.63 13.18
N ALA A 449 43.52 -5.83 13.01
CA ALA A 449 44.96 -6.08 13.07
C ALA A 449 45.70 -5.37 11.93
N THR A 450 45.14 -5.41 10.71
CA THR A 450 45.69 -4.71 9.54
C THR A 450 45.79 -3.21 9.82
N LEU A 451 44.70 -2.58 10.26
CA LEU A 451 44.66 -1.15 10.58
C LEU A 451 45.56 -0.79 11.78
N GLY A 452 45.58 -1.63 12.82
CA GLY A 452 46.41 -1.45 14.01
C GLY A 452 47.92 -1.56 13.74
N SER A 453 48.32 -2.23 12.66
CA SER A 453 49.73 -2.28 12.22
C SER A 453 50.21 -0.96 11.58
N LEU A 454 49.28 -0.13 11.11
CA LEU A 454 49.56 1.11 10.39
C LEU A 454 49.60 2.34 11.32
N ALA A 455 48.68 2.40 12.29
CA ALA A 455 48.55 3.48 13.28
C ALA A 455 47.75 3.00 14.50
N SER A 456 47.60 3.86 15.52
CA SER A 456 46.69 3.55 16.63
C SER A 456 45.26 3.40 16.09
N TYR A 457 44.66 2.22 16.27
CA TYR A 457 43.33 1.91 15.74
C TYR A 457 42.30 1.77 16.84
N SER A 458 41.15 2.42 16.67
CA SER A 458 39.97 2.22 17.51
C SER A 458 38.69 2.18 16.68
N TRP A 459 37.64 1.59 17.25
CA TRP A 459 36.31 1.58 16.66
C TRP A 459 35.26 1.87 17.71
N THR A 460 34.18 2.52 17.31
CA THR A 460 33.08 2.83 18.21
C THR A 460 31.75 2.98 17.47
N HIS A 461 30.67 2.65 18.18
CA HIS A 461 29.31 2.89 17.73
C HIS A 461 28.75 4.11 18.46
N LEU A 462 28.47 5.18 17.71
CA LEU A 462 27.87 6.40 18.21
C LEU A 462 26.41 6.50 17.80
N SER A 463 25.56 7.03 18.67
CA SER A 463 24.24 7.52 18.26
C SER A 463 24.41 8.69 17.28
N HIS A 464 23.39 8.99 16.48
CA HIS A 464 23.46 10.05 15.46
C HIS A 464 23.89 11.40 16.05
N GLN A 465 23.31 11.81 17.18
CA GLN A 465 23.71 13.05 17.86
C GLN A 465 25.18 13.03 18.30
N ARG A 466 25.65 11.93 18.90
CA ARG A 466 27.05 11.79 19.32
C ARG A 466 28.02 11.74 18.15
N LEU A 467 27.59 11.21 16.99
CA LEU A 467 28.37 11.24 15.76
C LEU A 467 28.57 12.68 15.28
N LEU A 468 27.52 13.50 15.24
CA LEU A 468 27.63 14.91 14.85
C LEU A 468 28.52 15.71 15.82
N GLU A 469 28.38 15.46 17.13
CA GLU A 469 29.25 16.05 18.16
C GLU A 469 30.71 15.64 17.97
N TYR A 470 30.96 14.34 17.71
CA TYR A 470 32.31 13.83 17.43
C TYR A 470 32.92 14.51 16.21
N ILE A 471 32.18 14.57 15.09
CA ILE A 471 32.67 15.21 13.87
C ILE A 471 33.00 16.68 14.15
N SER A 472 32.09 17.41 14.81
CA SER A 472 32.28 18.84 15.15
C SER A 472 33.49 19.09 16.07
N GLY A 473 33.75 18.18 17.00
CA GLY A 473 34.89 18.24 17.91
C GLY A 473 36.24 17.95 17.25
N HIS A 474 36.26 17.29 16.10
CA HIS A 474 37.48 16.79 15.45
C HIS A 474 37.74 17.39 14.05
N LEU A 475 37.07 18.49 13.68
CA LEU A 475 37.24 19.14 12.37
C LEU A 475 38.70 19.60 12.11
N GLU A 476 39.42 20.02 13.16
CA GLU A 476 40.74 20.65 13.07
C GLU A 476 41.86 19.71 12.62
N ASP A 477 41.80 18.40 12.87
CA ASP A 477 42.92 17.47 12.63
C ASP A 477 42.51 16.15 11.97
N THR A 478 41.22 15.96 11.66
CA THR A 478 40.69 14.70 11.14
C THR A 478 40.29 14.80 9.67
N LEU A 479 40.69 13.78 8.91
CA LEU A 479 40.22 13.50 7.56
C LEU A 479 39.15 12.41 7.62
N PHE A 480 37.93 12.74 7.24
CA PHE A 480 36.83 11.78 7.21
C PHE A 480 36.74 11.11 5.85
N VAL A 481 36.43 9.82 5.83
CA VAL A 481 36.40 9.01 4.62
C VAL A 481 35.08 8.24 4.54
N VAL A 482 34.34 8.46 3.44
CA VAL A 482 33.06 7.79 3.13
C VAL A 482 33.15 7.14 1.74
N PRO A 483 33.77 5.96 1.63
CA PRO A 483 34.03 5.32 0.33
C PRO A 483 32.84 4.46 -0.13
N SER A 484 31.60 4.96 0.00
CA SER A 484 30.44 4.16 -0.38
C SER A 484 30.35 3.96 -1.90
N ARG A 485 30.10 2.73 -2.33
CA ARG A 485 30.06 2.30 -3.75
C ARG A 485 28.74 2.66 -4.44
N GLY A 486 27.70 2.92 -3.66
CA GLY A 486 26.40 3.36 -4.13
C GLY A 486 25.61 4.03 -3.01
N GLU A 487 25.18 5.27 -3.24
CA GLU A 487 24.28 6.02 -2.37
C GLU A 487 23.19 6.66 -3.25
N SER A 488 21.93 6.57 -2.85
CA SER A 488 20.84 7.29 -3.52
C SER A 488 20.99 8.79 -3.34
N PHE A 489 21.10 9.24 -2.09
CA PHE A 489 21.51 10.59 -1.71
C PHE A 489 22.08 10.53 -0.29
N SER A 490 23.39 10.77 -0.15
CA SER A 490 24.10 10.48 1.10
C SER A 490 23.91 11.57 2.15
N TYR A 491 23.06 11.32 3.15
CA TYR A 491 22.98 12.16 4.36
C TYR A 491 24.32 12.24 5.09
N VAL A 492 25.06 11.12 5.18
CA VAL A 492 26.35 11.07 5.87
C VAL A 492 27.37 12.03 5.25
N VAL A 493 27.41 12.13 3.92
CA VAL A 493 28.26 13.12 3.23
C VAL A 493 27.69 14.52 3.38
N LEU A 494 26.37 14.70 3.27
CA LEU A 494 25.73 16.01 3.47
C LEU A 494 26.06 16.61 4.84
N GLU A 495 25.93 15.82 5.91
CA GLU A 495 26.21 16.22 7.30
C GLU A 495 27.65 16.71 7.47
N GLN A 496 28.61 15.96 6.94
CA GLN A 496 30.02 16.33 6.99
C GLN A 496 30.31 17.63 6.24
N LEU A 497 29.74 17.78 5.05
CA LEU A 497 29.89 19.01 4.27
C LEU A 497 29.21 20.21 4.96
N LEU A 498 28.05 20.02 5.60
CA LEU A 498 27.36 21.07 6.35
C LEU A 498 28.09 21.46 7.65
N LEU A 499 28.84 20.53 8.26
CA LEU A 499 29.71 20.81 9.41
C LEU A 499 31.02 21.50 9.01
N GLY A 500 31.41 21.42 7.73
CA GLY A 500 32.70 21.90 7.26
C GLY A 500 33.84 20.93 7.57
N ALA A 501 33.59 19.63 7.42
CA ALA A 501 34.61 18.60 7.56
C ALA A 501 35.44 18.45 6.27
N ARG A 502 36.70 18.02 6.43
CA ARG A 502 37.52 17.50 5.32
C ARG A 502 37.07 16.08 5.04
N VAL A 503 36.29 15.90 3.97
CA VAL A 503 35.72 14.59 3.61
C VAL A 503 36.21 14.12 2.24
N ILE A 504 36.71 12.89 2.17
CA ILE A 504 36.93 12.15 0.93
C ILE A 504 35.79 11.16 0.75
N ALA A 505 35.24 11.11 -0.45
CA ALA A 505 34.22 10.13 -0.82
C ALA A 505 34.47 9.60 -2.24
N TYR A 506 33.77 8.54 -2.61
CA TYR A 506 33.78 8.10 -4.00
C TYR A 506 32.94 9.01 -4.89
N ASN A 507 33.45 9.24 -6.11
CA ASN A 507 32.79 9.93 -7.20
C ASN A 507 31.80 8.99 -7.91
N THR A 508 30.85 8.45 -7.15
CA THR A 508 29.83 7.52 -7.62
C THR A 508 28.52 7.79 -6.91
N GLY A 509 27.43 7.33 -7.49
CA GLY A 509 26.10 7.49 -6.91
C GLY A 509 25.63 8.94 -6.82
N GLY A 510 24.64 9.18 -5.96
CA GLY A 510 24.12 10.51 -5.66
C GLY A 510 25.03 11.36 -4.77
N VAL A 511 26.19 10.85 -4.32
CA VAL A 511 27.14 11.60 -3.48
C VAL A 511 27.64 12.86 -4.18
N VAL A 512 27.84 12.79 -5.49
CA VAL A 512 28.29 13.91 -6.33
C VAL A 512 27.24 15.03 -6.34
N GLU A 513 25.96 14.67 -6.39
CA GLU A 513 24.83 15.61 -6.39
C GLU A 513 24.58 16.22 -5.00
N VAL A 514 25.02 15.55 -3.94
CA VAL A 514 25.05 16.12 -2.58
C VAL A 514 26.06 17.27 -2.51
N ALA A 515 27.29 17.03 -2.97
CA ALA A 515 28.36 18.03 -2.98
C ALA A 515 28.09 19.17 -3.95
N ASP A 516 27.54 18.88 -5.14
CA ASP A 516 27.01 19.87 -6.10
C ASP A 516 28.04 20.96 -6.46
N ASN A 517 29.32 20.59 -6.52
CA ASN A 517 30.43 21.45 -6.90
C ASN A 517 31.49 20.62 -7.64
N PRO A 518 31.65 20.81 -8.96
CA PRO A 518 32.67 20.11 -9.74
C PRO A 518 34.10 20.31 -9.18
N ASP A 519 34.42 21.51 -8.70
CA ASP A 519 35.75 21.82 -8.16
C ASP A 519 36.01 21.09 -6.84
N TYR A 520 35.00 21.02 -5.97
CA TYR A 520 35.10 20.25 -4.73
C TYR A 520 35.22 18.75 -5.02
N VAL A 521 34.37 18.24 -5.93
CA VAL A 521 34.33 16.82 -6.31
C VAL A 521 35.66 16.38 -6.90
N SER A 522 36.21 17.12 -7.87
CA SER A 522 37.51 16.79 -8.47
C SER A 522 38.65 16.80 -7.46
N ARG A 523 38.58 17.71 -6.47
CA ARG A 523 39.62 17.86 -5.46
C ARG A 523 39.56 16.76 -4.40
N PHE A 524 38.38 16.45 -3.87
CA PHE A 524 38.22 15.60 -2.69
C PHE A 524 37.64 14.22 -2.98
N PHE A 525 36.98 14.00 -4.11
CA PHE A 525 36.41 12.69 -4.45
C PHE A 525 37.29 11.93 -5.45
N CYS A 526 37.14 10.60 -5.47
CA CYS A 526 37.93 9.71 -6.33
C CYS A 526 37.11 8.55 -6.90
N ASP A 527 37.67 7.86 -7.89
CA ASP A 527 37.03 6.65 -8.44
C ASP A 527 36.86 5.55 -7.39
N PRO A 528 35.84 4.67 -7.52
CA PRO A 528 35.48 3.69 -6.51
C PRO A 528 36.40 2.46 -6.47
N THR A 529 37.69 2.69 -6.21
CA THR A 529 38.73 1.66 -6.06
C THR A 529 39.67 1.96 -4.89
N PRO A 530 40.23 0.93 -4.22
CA PRO A 530 41.19 1.12 -3.13
C PRO A 530 42.41 1.97 -3.52
N HIS A 531 42.95 1.77 -4.72
CA HIS A 531 44.12 2.51 -5.22
C HIS A 531 43.82 3.99 -5.50
N ALA A 532 42.64 4.30 -6.03
CA ALA A 532 42.21 5.69 -6.21
C ALA A 532 41.96 6.37 -4.86
N LEU A 533 41.38 5.64 -3.90
CA LEU A 533 41.16 6.12 -2.54
C LEU A 533 42.49 6.44 -1.82
N ALA A 534 43.45 5.53 -1.85
CA ALA A 534 44.78 5.71 -1.25
C ALA A 534 45.47 6.95 -1.83
N ARG A 535 45.53 7.07 -3.16
CA ARG A 535 46.10 8.25 -3.85
C ARG A 535 45.40 9.53 -3.44
N LYS A 536 44.07 9.53 -3.36
CA LYS A 536 43.30 10.71 -2.96
C LYS A 536 43.57 11.10 -1.50
N ILE A 537 43.69 10.12 -0.60
CA ILE A 537 44.10 10.37 0.79
C ILE A 537 45.47 11.05 0.80
N GLU A 538 46.48 10.50 0.11
CA GLU A 538 47.80 11.12 0.05
C GLU A 538 47.80 12.55 -0.50
N ASP A 539 47.05 12.80 -1.58
CA ASP A 539 46.94 14.14 -2.17
C ASP A 539 46.35 15.15 -1.19
N VAL A 540 45.32 14.76 -0.44
CA VAL A 540 44.67 15.59 0.58
C VAL A 540 45.58 15.82 1.79
N LEU A 541 46.36 14.81 2.19
CA LEU A 541 47.36 14.93 3.26
C LEU A 541 48.49 15.92 2.90
N ARG A 542 48.81 16.08 1.61
CA ARG A 542 49.84 17.03 1.12
C ARG A 542 49.36 18.49 1.09
N LEU A 543 48.05 18.75 1.20
CA LEU A 543 47.52 20.11 1.12
C LEU A 543 47.83 20.91 2.38
N ARG A 544 48.13 22.20 2.20
CA ARG A 544 48.34 23.11 3.32
C ARG A 544 47.00 23.39 4.02
N PRO A 545 46.99 23.62 5.34
CA PRO A 545 45.73 23.88 6.05
C PRO A 545 44.90 25.04 5.48
N ALA A 546 45.55 26.11 4.99
CA ALA A 546 44.88 27.23 4.34
C ALA A 546 44.16 26.84 3.02
N GLU A 547 44.67 25.84 2.30
CA GLU A 547 44.05 25.36 1.05
C GLU A 547 42.78 24.56 1.33
N HIS A 548 42.77 23.80 2.44
CA HIS A 548 41.55 23.17 2.96
C HIS A 548 40.51 24.22 3.35
N GLN A 549 40.94 25.27 4.06
CA GLN A 549 40.06 26.30 4.60
C GLN A 549 39.12 26.89 3.57
N VAL A 550 39.69 27.43 2.49
CA VAL A 550 38.93 28.17 1.48
C VAL A 550 37.88 27.29 0.83
N GLN A 551 38.24 26.05 0.48
CA GLN A 551 37.34 25.16 -0.26
C GLN A 551 36.23 24.59 0.64
N VAL A 552 36.56 24.22 1.87
CA VAL A 552 35.61 23.63 2.81
C VAL A 552 34.62 24.69 3.31
N ASP A 553 35.08 25.89 3.68
CA ASP A 553 34.19 26.98 4.14
C ASP A 553 33.23 27.42 3.03
N CYS A 554 33.74 27.70 1.82
CA CYS A 554 32.91 28.08 0.68
C CYS A 554 31.84 27.03 0.37
N THR A 555 32.21 25.75 0.41
CA THR A 555 31.28 24.64 0.15
C THR A 555 30.22 24.55 1.23
N ARG A 556 30.62 24.60 2.51
CA ARG A 556 29.70 24.57 3.67
C ARG A 556 28.66 25.68 3.62
N ASP A 557 29.09 26.92 3.41
CA ASP A 557 28.19 28.08 3.49
C ASP A 557 27.18 28.07 2.35
N ARG A 558 27.62 27.68 1.16
CA ARG A 558 26.75 27.46 0.00
C ARG A 558 25.76 26.32 0.24
N LEU A 559 26.20 25.18 0.77
CA LEU A 559 25.33 24.04 1.05
C LEU A 559 24.31 24.33 2.16
N ARG A 560 24.69 25.09 3.20
CA ARG A 560 23.74 25.56 4.22
C ARG A 560 22.67 26.46 3.60
N ARG A 561 23.03 27.38 2.70
CA ARG A 561 22.05 28.21 1.98
C ARG A 561 21.10 27.34 1.15
N ARG A 562 21.65 26.45 0.33
CA ARG A 562 20.86 25.50 -0.47
C ARG A 562 19.94 24.65 0.39
N GLN A 563 20.41 24.14 1.53
CA GLN A 563 19.61 23.29 2.39
C GLN A 563 18.45 24.07 3.05
N ARG A 564 18.62 25.36 3.34
CA ARG A 564 17.50 26.21 3.78
C ARG A 564 16.43 26.35 2.70
N GLU A 565 16.82 26.51 1.44
CA GLU A 565 15.89 26.56 0.30
C GLU A 565 15.16 25.22 0.12
N VAL A 566 15.88 24.10 0.19
CA VAL A 566 15.30 22.75 0.15
C VAL A 566 14.30 22.55 1.29
N ASN A 567 14.67 22.92 2.52
CA ASN A 567 13.79 22.78 3.68
C ASN A 567 12.57 23.71 3.59
N ALA A 568 12.73 24.92 3.04
CA ALA A 568 11.61 25.84 2.84
C ALA A 568 10.60 25.28 1.85
N TRP A 569 11.08 24.68 0.76
CA TRP A 569 10.23 23.99 -0.23
C TRP A 569 9.45 22.83 0.43
N TRP A 570 10.13 21.98 1.21
CA TRP A 570 9.50 20.87 1.93
C TRP A 570 8.51 21.32 3.01
N GLY A 571 8.77 22.45 3.68
CA GLY A 571 7.87 22.98 4.71
C GLY A 571 6.55 23.54 4.17
N ARG A 572 6.44 23.74 2.84
CA ARG A 572 5.23 24.16 2.13
C ARG A 572 4.49 25.38 2.75
N LYS A 573 5.18 26.25 3.50
CA LYS A 573 4.56 27.33 4.30
C LYS A 573 3.72 28.30 3.48
N ASP A 574 4.17 28.59 2.25
CA ASP A 574 3.52 29.52 1.33
C ASP A 574 2.57 28.81 0.34
N VAL A 575 2.49 27.49 0.40
CA VAL A 575 1.61 26.69 -0.47
C VAL A 575 0.28 26.55 0.26
N PRO A 576 -0.80 27.22 -0.19
CA PRO A 576 -2.12 26.97 0.36
C PRO A 576 -2.43 25.47 0.25
N PRO A 577 -3.20 24.91 1.20
CA PRO A 577 -3.69 23.54 1.05
C PRO A 577 -4.26 23.38 -0.35
N HIS A 578 -3.84 22.35 -1.08
CA HIS A 578 -4.15 22.21 -2.51
C HIS A 578 -5.64 22.51 -2.76
N SER A 579 -5.94 23.54 -3.54
CA SER A 579 -7.29 23.76 -4.07
C SER A 579 -7.51 22.68 -5.12
N LEU A 580 -7.97 21.51 -4.68
CA LEU A 580 -8.30 20.42 -5.57
C LEU A 580 -9.37 20.90 -6.56
N GLU A 581 -9.08 20.78 -7.84
CA GLU A 581 -10.12 20.61 -8.83
C GLU A 581 -10.73 19.23 -8.59
N TRP A 582 -11.81 19.19 -7.83
CA TRP A 582 -12.53 17.96 -7.58
C TRP A 582 -13.07 17.41 -8.90
N PRO A 583 -12.96 16.10 -9.13
CA PRO A 583 -13.39 15.50 -10.37
C PRO A 583 -14.88 15.73 -10.54
N ARG A 584 -15.28 16.13 -11.75
CA ARG A 584 -16.69 16.16 -12.13
C ARG A 584 -17.21 14.73 -12.21
N SER A 585 -18.51 14.56 -12.00
CA SER A 585 -19.14 13.26 -12.25
C SER A 585 -18.88 12.85 -13.70
N ILE A 586 -18.48 11.60 -13.88
CA ILE A 586 -18.13 11.04 -15.20
C ILE A 586 -19.26 10.10 -15.59
N ALA A 587 -19.74 10.22 -16.83
CA ALA A 587 -20.67 9.25 -17.40
C ALA A 587 -19.95 7.92 -17.59
N LEU A 588 -20.39 6.89 -16.86
CA LEU A 588 -19.86 5.53 -16.98
C LEU A 588 -20.60 4.74 -18.08
N PRO A 589 -19.93 3.74 -18.69
CA PRO A 589 -20.57 2.88 -19.67
C PRO A 589 -21.73 2.09 -19.04
N SER A 590 -22.61 1.56 -19.89
CA SER A 590 -23.71 0.72 -19.42
C SER A 590 -23.19 -0.45 -18.59
N PRO A 591 -23.80 -0.76 -17.43
CA PRO A 591 -23.38 -1.84 -16.55
C PRO A 591 -23.93 -3.21 -17.01
N ALA A 592 -24.27 -3.36 -18.29
CA ALA A 592 -24.77 -4.61 -18.85
C ALA A 592 -23.67 -5.68 -18.85
N VAL A 593 -23.78 -6.63 -17.92
CA VAL A 593 -22.84 -7.73 -17.72
C VAL A 593 -23.54 -9.06 -17.94
N ALA A 594 -22.94 -9.96 -18.72
CA ALA A 594 -23.33 -11.37 -18.78
C ALA A 594 -22.52 -12.19 -17.78
N VAL A 595 -23.12 -13.19 -17.14
CA VAL A 595 -22.41 -14.17 -16.31
C VAL A 595 -22.32 -15.48 -17.08
N VAL A 596 -21.11 -16.01 -17.26
CA VAL A 596 -20.87 -17.30 -17.92
C VAL A 596 -20.43 -18.30 -16.86
N ALA A 597 -21.18 -19.40 -16.71
CA ALA A 597 -20.89 -20.46 -15.75
C ALA A 597 -20.99 -21.85 -16.40
N PHE A 598 -20.32 -22.83 -15.80
CA PHE A 598 -20.23 -24.21 -16.29
C PHE A 598 -21.19 -25.11 -15.50
N ALA A 599 -22.07 -25.82 -16.21
CA ALA A 599 -23.07 -26.71 -15.61
C ALA A 599 -22.66 -28.19 -15.63
N GLY A 600 -21.72 -28.57 -16.49
CA GLY A 600 -21.42 -29.98 -16.81
C GLY A 600 -21.08 -30.88 -15.60
N ASN A 601 -20.41 -30.35 -14.56
CA ASN A 601 -20.07 -31.10 -13.34
C ASN A 601 -20.79 -30.62 -12.07
N ARG A 602 -21.78 -29.72 -12.18
CA ARG A 602 -22.51 -29.22 -11.00
C ARG A 602 -23.69 -30.14 -10.68
N SER A 603 -23.89 -30.42 -9.39
CA SER A 603 -25.18 -30.93 -8.91
C SER A 603 -26.26 -29.83 -9.03
N LEU A 604 -27.53 -30.21 -9.03
CA LEU A 604 -28.63 -29.23 -9.01
C LEU A 604 -28.56 -28.31 -7.78
N ASP A 605 -28.09 -28.83 -6.63
CA ASP A 605 -27.88 -28.02 -5.42
C ASP A 605 -26.78 -26.96 -5.59
N GLN A 606 -25.69 -27.32 -6.29
CA GLN A 606 -24.60 -26.39 -6.60
C GLN A 606 -25.02 -25.33 -7.63
N LEU A 607 -25.93 -25.68 -8.55
CA LEU A 607 -26.55 -24.72 -9.45
C LEU A 607 -27.52 -23.79 -8.70
N ASP A 608 -28.30 -24.32 -7.76
CA ASP A 608 -29.17 -23.52 -6.89
C ASP A 608 -28.37 -22.54 -6.00
N GLU A 609 -27.21 -22.95 -5.47
CA GLU A 609 -26.30 -22.01 -4.76
C GLU A 609 -25.75 -20.93 -5.71
N PHE A 610 -25.34 -21.31 -6.92
CA PHE A 610 -24.88 -20.36 -7.92
C PHE A 610 -25.94 -19.30 -8.24
N ILE A 611 -27.18 -19.72 -8.53
CA ILE A 611 -28.27 -18.78 -8.81
C ILE A 611 -28.57 -17.91 -7.59
N ARG A 612 -28.51 -18.46 -6.37
CA ARG A 612 -28.62 -17.66 -5.14
C ARG A 612 -27.50 -16.61 -5.06
N SER A 613 -26.27 -16.94 -5.42
CA SER A 613 -25.16 -15.96 -5.46
C SER A 613 -25.37 -14.87 -6.52
N VAL A 614 -25.92 -15.22 -7.69
CA VAL A 614 -26.30 -14.26 -8.74
C VAL A 614 -27.40 -13.33 -8.25
N ARG A 615 -28.44 -13.86 -7.60
CA ARG A 615 -29.53 -13.06 -7.02
C ARG A 615 -29.06 -12.14 -5.90
N ARG A 616 -28.05 -12.53 -5.12
CA ARG A 616 -27.45 -11.68 -4.07
C ARG A 616 -26.52 -10.60 -4.62
N SER A 617 -26.12 -10.68 -5.89
CA SER A 617 -25.26 -9.66 -6.50
C SER A 617 -25.97 -8.31 -6.55
N ARG A 618 -25.26 -7.23 -6.19
CA ARG A 618 -25.79 -5.85 -6.24
C ARG A 618 -26.08 -5.43 -7.67
N LEU A 619 -25.10 -5.63 -8.55
CA LEU A 619 -25.27 -5.48 -9.98
C LEU A 619 -25.94 -6.74 -10.53
N LYS A 620 -27.14 -6.59 -11.10
CA LYS A 620 -27.87 -7.70 -11.72
C LYS A 620 -27.31 -7.95 -13.12
N PRO A 621 -26.96 -9.20 -13.47
CA PRO A 621 -26.52 -9.49 -14.82
C PRO A 621 -27.69 -9.38 -15.81
N SER A 622 -27.41 -8.94 -17.03
CA SER A 622 -28.39 -8.89 -18.11
C SER A 622 -28.74 -10.29 -18.64
N GLN A 623 -27.84 -11.25 -18.45
CA GLN A 623 -28.00 -12.64 -18.86
C GLN A 623 -27.09 -13.56 -18.04
N VAL A 624 -27.57 -14.77 -17.78
CA VAL A 624 -26.79 -15.89 -17.26
C VAL A 624 -26.68 -16.95 -18.35
N ILE A 625 -25.46 -17.30 -18.73
CA ILE A 625 -25.15 -18.26 -19.79
C ILE A 625 -24.55 -19.50 -19.13
N LEU A 626 -25.26 -20.62 -19.25
CA LEU A 626 -24.83 -21.91 -18.74
C LEU A 626 -24.28 -22.76 -19.87
N ILE A 627 -23.05 -23.24 -19.70
CA ILE A 627 -22.39 -24.13 -20.67
C ILE A 627 -22.36 -25.55 -20.12
N ASP A 628 -23.01 -26.47 -20.82
CA ASP A 628 -22.91 -27.90 -20.51
C ASP A 628 -21.64 -28.49 -21.13
N GLY A 629 -20.82 -29.10 -20.27
CA GLY A 629 -19.52 -29.67 -20.61
C GLY A 629 -19.58 -31.12 -21.09
N ARG A 630 -20.74 -31.79 -21.03
CA ARG A 630 -20.87 -33.19 -21.46
C ARG A 630 -20.96 -33.24 -22.99
N SER A 631 -19.92 -33.78 -23.63
CA SER A 631 -20.01 -34.22 -25.02
C SER A 631 -20.59 -35.62 -25.00
N ASP A 632 -21.75 -35.81 -25.64
CA ASP A 632 -22.29 -37.09 -26.15
C ASP A 632 -23.56 -37.64 -25.47
N GLU A 633 -24.13 -36.95 -24.47
CA GLU A 633 -25.50 -37.23 -24.01
C GLU A 633 -26.42 -36.04 -24.30
N PRO A 634 -27.69 -36.27 -24.70
CA PRO A 634 -28.66 -35.19 -24.79
C PRO A 634 -28.67 -34.45 -23.45
N SER A 635 -28.71 -33.11 -23.51
CA SER A 635 -29.02 -32.23 -22.38
C SER A 635 -29.87 -32.99 -21.37
N ASP A 636 -29.31 -33.24 -20.18
CA ASP A 636 -30.01 -33.95 -19.12
C ASP A 636 -31.36 -33.24 -18.96
N ALA A 637 -32.48 -33.93 -19.24
CA ALA A 637 -33.79 -33.30 -19.25
C ALA A 637 -34.07 -32.57 -17.91
N ALA A 638 -33.40 -33.01 -16.85
CA ALA A 638 -33.36 -32.35 -15.54
C ALA A 638 -32.70 -30.96 -15.56
N LEU A 639 -31.59 -30.75 -16.27
CA LEU A 639 -30.91 -29.46 -16.38
C LEU A 639 -31.69 -28.46 -17.24
N ASP A 640 -32.27 -28.94 -18.35
CA ASP A 640 -33.18 -28.14 -19.17
C ASP A 640 -34.44 -27.75 -18.40
N ALA A 641 -35.03 -28.70 -17.65
CA ALA A 641 -36.18 -28.43 -16.79
C ALA A 641 -35.82 -27.47 -15.65
N TRP A 642 -34.64 -27.63 -15.03
CA TRP A 642 -34.14 -26.75 -14.00
C TRP A 642 -33.95 -25.33 -14.54
N ALA A 643 -33.34 -25.14 -15.71
CA ALA A 643 -33.11 -23.81 -16.27
C ALA A 643 -34.42 -23.08 -16.66
N ARG A 644 -35.49 -23.83 -16.94
CA ARG A 644 -36.82 -23.30 -17.30
C ARG A 644 -37.80 -23.26 -16.13
N ASP A 645 -37.38 -23.66 -14.94
CA ASP A 645 -38.21 -23.64 -13.74
C ASP A 645 -38.73 -22.21 -13.48
N GLU A 646 -40.02 -22.06 -13.20
CA GLU A 646 -40.64 -20.75 -12.90
C GLU A 646 -39.94 -20.04 -11.75
N LYS A 647 -39.31 -20.78 -10.84
CA LYS A 647 -38.51 -20.22 -9.75
C LYS A 647 -37.34 -19.37 -10.24
N HIS A 648 -36.99 -19.41 -11.53
CA HIS A 648 -35.91 -18.64 -12.18
C HIS A 648 -36.38 -17.59 -13.18
N ALA A 649 -37.68 -17.35 -13.31
CA ALA A 649 -38.23 -16.41 -14.29
C ALA A 649 -37.77 -14.94 -14.09
N ASP A 650 -37.22 -14.60 -12.92
CA ASP A 650 -36.61 -13.30 -12.61
C ASP A 650 -35.26 -13.08 -13.31
N LEU A 651 -34.64 -14.14 -13.83
CA LEU A 651 -33.34 -14.09 -14.50
C LEU A 651 -33.46 -14.55 -15.96
N ASN A 652 -32.72 -13.89 -16.84
CA ASN A 652 -32.58 -14.32 -18.22
C ASN A 652 -31.49 -15.40 -18.33
N ILE A 653 -31.86 -16.68 -18.23
CA ILE A 653 -30.94 -17.82 -18.29
C ILE A 653 -30.98 -18.47 -19.68
N SER A 654 -29.82 -18.68 -20.29
CA SER A 654 -29.69 -19.48 -21.52
C SER A 654 -28.75 -20.66 -21.33
N LEU A 655 -29.19 -21.85 -21.75
CA LEU A 655 -28.41 -23.09 -21.72
C LEU A 655 -27.84 -23.37 -23.11
N HIS A 656 -26.53 -23.65 -23.19
CA HIS A 656 -25.86 -23.99 -24.43
C HIS A 656 -25.05 -25.29 -24.29
N LEU A 657 -25.25 -26.19 -25.26
CA LEU A 657 -24.51 -27.44 -25.38
C LEU A 657 -23.16 -27.22 -26.06
N ARG A 658 -22.11 -27.86 -25.54
CA ARG A 658 -20.81 -27.90 -26.20
C ARG A 658 -20.84 -28.89 -27.38
N ALA A 659 -20.66 -28.39 -28.60
CA ALA A 659 -20.45 -29.25 -29.77
C ALA A 659 -19.09 -29.97 -29.66
N ALA A 660 -19.06 -31.29 -29.91
CA ALA A 660 -17.83 -32.07 -29.84
C ALA A 660 -16.73 -31.52 -30.78
N GLY A 661 -15.52 -31.30 -30.24
CA GLY A 661 -14.28 -31.19 -31.01
C GLY A 661 -13.90 -29.84 -31.65
N LYS A 662 -14.48 -28.68 -31.27
CA LYS A 662 -14.11 -27.38 -31.90
C LYS A 662 -13.74 -26.21 -30.97
N LEU A 663 -14.26 -26.15 -29.76
CA LEU A 663 -13.93 -25.12 -28.75
C LEU A 663 -14.14 -25.68 -27.35
N GLY A 664 -13.36 -25.22 -26.39
CA GLY A 664 -13.63 -25.49 -24.98
C GLY A 664 -14.81 -24.68 -24.42
N PRO A 665 -15.18 -24.96 -23.17
CA PRO A 665 -16.41 -24.44 -22.58
C PRO A 665 -16.36 -22.91 -22.38
N ARG A 666 -15.19 -22.34 -22.06
CA ARG A 666 -15.01 -20.89 -21.89
C ARG A 666 -15.17 -20.15 -23.21
N ASP A 667 -14.52 -20.62 -24.27
CA ASP A 667 -14.68 -20.00 -25.60
C ASP A 667 -16.08 -20.20 -26.19
N THR A 668 -16.74 -21.32 -25.87
CA THR A 668 -18.15 -21.53 -26.23
C THR A 668 -19.03 -20.47 -25.57
N GLY A 669 -18.86 -20.24 -24.26
CA GLY A 669 -19.55 -19.17 -23.55
C GLY A 669 -19.21 -17.78 -24.07
N LEU A 670 -17.93 -17.50 -24.33
CA LEU A 670 -17.48 -16.22 -24.89
C LEU A 670 -18.14 -15.90 -26.24
N ARG A 671 -18.49 -16.90 -27.06
CA ARG A 671 -19.22 -16.69 -28.32
C ARG A 671 -20.69 -16.32 -28.13
N GLN A 672 -21.30 -16.75 -27.02
CA GLN A 672 -22.72 -16.47 -26.73
C GLN A 672 -22.92 -15.09 -26.10
N VAL A 673 -21.89 -14.53 -25.44
CA VAL A 673 -21.97 -13.22 -24.81
C VAL A 673 -22.21 -12.12 -25.85
N GLN A 674 -23.24 -11.29 -25.65
CA GLN A 674 -23.53 -10.14 -26.51
C GLN A 674 -23.18 -8.79 -25.86
N THR A 675 -23.00 -8.78 -24.55
CA THR A 675 -22.63 -7.58 -23.79
C THR A 675 -21.16 -7.20 -23.97
N GLU A 676 -20.82 -5.95 -23.67
CA GLU A 676 -19.44 -5.47 -23.64
C GLU A 676 -18.61 -6.21 -22.58
N PHE A 677 -19.23 -6.49 -21.43
CA PHE A 677 -18.59 -7.13 -20.29
C PHE A 677 -19.21 -8.50 -20.02
N ALA A 678 -18.37 -9.46 -19.65
CA ALA A 678 -18.82 -10.73 -19.08
C ALA A 678 -17.97 -11.14 -17.89
N PHE A 679 -18.62 -11.73 -16.89
CA PHE A 679 -17.95 -12.40 -15.79
C PHE A 679 -17.96 -13.89 -16.04
N PHE A 680 -16.78 -14.48 -16.22
CA PHE A 680 -16.62 -15.93 -16.24
C PHE A 680 -16.53 -16.40 -14.78
N LEU A 681 -17.22 -17.48 -14.44
CA LEU A 681 -17.18 -18.07 -13.10
C LEU A 681 -16.76 -19.54 -13.20
N ASP A 682 -15.75 -19.91 -12.42
CA ASP A 682 -15.23 -21.28 -12.39
C ASP A 682 -16.28 -22.26 -11.85
N ASP A 683 -16.05 -23.55 -12.12
CA ASP A 683 -16.91 -24.60 -11.63
C ASP A 683 -16.88 -24.67 -10.09
N GLY A 684 -18.05 -24.91 -9.47
CA GLY A 684 -18.21 -24.87 -8.01
C GLY A 684 -18.00 -23.50 -7.33
N ALA A 685 -17.60 -22.45 -8.06
CA ALA A 685 -17.44 -21.11 -7.50
C ALA A 685 -18.79 -20.38 -7.35
N ALA A 686 -18.83 -19.41 -6.44
CA ALA A 686 -19.97 -18.55 -6.16
C ALA A 686 -19.56 -17.07 -6.08
N LEU A 687 -20.47 -16.18 -6.51
CA LEU A 687 -20.25 -14.74 -6.48
C LEU A 687 -20.40 -14.20 -5.05
N LEU A 688 -19.56 -13.22 -4.70
CA LEU A 688 -19.82 -12.33 -3.57
C LEU A 688 -20.74 -11.18 -4.04
N PRO A 689 -21.44 -10.50 -3.14
CA PRO A 689 -22.44 -9.48 -3.51
C PRO A 689 -21.90 -8.36 -4.42
N ARG A 690 -20.61 -8.04 -4.30
CA ARG A 690 -19.94 -6.96 -5.04
C ARG A 690 -19.12 -7.41 -6.25
N THR A 691 -18.98 -8.72 -6.48
CA THR A 691 -18.06 -9.26 -7.51
C THR A 691 -18.27 -8.62 -8.89
N LEU A 692 -19.52 -8.56 -9.35
CA LEU A 692 -19.86 -8.03 -10.67
C LEU A 692 -19.67 -6.51 -10.74
N GLU A 693 -20.07 -5.80 -9.68
CA GLU A 693 -19.96 -4.35 -9.56
C GLU A 693 -18.50 -3.89 -9.53
N ASP A 694 -17.66 -4.53 -8.71
CA ASP A 694 -16.24 -4.19 -8.60
C ASP A 694 -15.50 -4.51 -9.91
N GLY A 695 -15.83 -5.64 -10.56
CA GLY A 695 -15.31 -5.99 -11.88
C GLY A 695 -15.71 -4.98 -12.95
N TRP A 696 -16.98 -4.59 -13.01
CA TRP A 696 -17.47 -3.59 -13.96
C TRP A 696 -16.82 -2.23 -13.71
N ASN A 697 -16.71 -1.80 -12.45
CA ASN A 697 -16.08 -0.54 -12.08
C ASN A 697 -14.59 -0.52 -12.49
N ALA A 698 -13.85 -1.62 -12.27
CA ALA A 698 -12.46 -1.72 -12.67
C ALA A 698 -12.27 -1.56 -14.20
N LEU A 699 -13.07 -2.28 -15.00
CA LEU A 699 -13.00 -2.18 -16.48
C LEU A 699 -13.57 -0.87 -17.03
N SER A 700 -14.46 -0.21 -16.29
CA SER A 700 -14.98 1.12 -16.65
C SER A 700 -14.00 2.24 -16.31
N THR A 701 -13.24 2.08 -15.22
CA THR A 701 -12.21 3.03 -14.78
C THR A 701 -11.01 3.02 -15.71
N ASP A 702 -10.59 1.84 -16.18
CA ASP A 702 -9.45 1.67 -17.10
C ASP A 702 -9.90 1.00 -18.41
N PRO A 703 -10.14 1.78 -19.48
CA PRO A 703 -10.53 1.25 -20.79
C PRO A 703 -9.51 0.28 -21.40
N ALA A 704 -8.23 0.38 -21.02
CA ALA A 704 -7.18 -0.52 -21.52
C ALA A 704 -7.17 -1.88 -20.81
N LEU A 705 -7.89 -2.01 -19.69
CA LEU A 705 -8.00 -3.24 -18.93
C LEU A 705 -8.90 -4.24 -19.67
N ILE A 706 -8.35 -5.42 -19.97
CA ILE A 706 -9.07 -6.51 -20.63
C ILE A 706 -9.76 -7.41 -19.61
N ALA A 707 -9.13 -7.63 -18.45
CA ALA A 707 -9.67 -8.52 -17.43
C ALA A 707 -9.34 -8.03 -16.01
N ALA A 708 -10.28 -8.25 -15.09
CA ALA A 708 -10.09 -7.96 -13.67
C ALA A 708 -10.89 -8.91 -12.78
N THR A 709 -10.35 -9.21 -11.61
CA THR A 709 -11.05 -9.99 -10.57
C THR A 709 -10.47 -9.73 -9.20
N GLY A 710 -11.25 -9.95 -8.15
CA GLY A 710 -10.75 -9.95 -6.78
C GLY A 710 -10.03 -11.24 -6.38
N PHE A 711 -9.57 -11.32 -5.14
CA PHE A 711 -8.98 -12.52 -4.56
C PHE A 711 -9.97 -13.69 -4.59
N ALA A 712 -9.50 -14.87 -5.02
CA ALA A 712 -10.22 -16.11 -4.78
C ALA A 712 -10.15 -16.44 -3.29
N VAL A 713 -11.31 -16.61 -2.66
CA VAL A 713 -11.40 -16.91 -1.22
C VAL A 713 -11.92 -18.34 -1.04
N ASN A 714 -11.11 -19.17 -0.41
CA ASN A 714 -11.49 -20.52 -0.04
C ASN A 714 -12.18 -20.44 1.32
N SER A 715 -13.45 -20.85 1.36
CA SER A 715 -14.24 -20.97 2.58
C SER A 715 -14.96 -22.31 2.60
N ALA A 716 -14.95 -23.00 3.74
CA ALA A 716 -15.74 -24.20 3.96
C ALA A 716 -17.24 -23.89 4.17
N ASP A 717 -17.59 -22.65 4.56
CA ASP A 717 -18.96 -22.24 4.85
C ASP A 717 -19.26 -20.84 4.28
N THR A 718 -20.30 -20.74 3.47
CA THR A 718 -20.79 -19.46 2.91
C THR A 718 -21.52 -18.62 3.95
N SER A 719 -22.06 -19.25 5.00
CA SER A 719 -22.83 -18.60 6.07
C SER A 719 -21.96 -17.68 6.95
N ALA A 720 -20.67 -17.95 7.03
CA ALA A 720 -19.69 -17.19 7.80
C ALA A 720 -19.22 -15.89 7.11
N PHE A 721 -19.61 -15.66 5.85
CA PHE A 721 -19.22 -14.45 5.12
C PHE A 721 -20.23 -13.33 5.34
N PRO A 722 -19.80 -12.10 5.67
CA PRO A 722 -20.70 -10.96 5.75
C PRO A 722 -21.08 -10.47 4.34
N ARG A 723 -22.34 -10.04 4.16
CA ARG A 723 -22.82 -9.44 2.90
C ARG A 723 -22.03 -8.21 2.50
N SER A 724 -21.46 -7.47 3.47
CA SER A 724 -20.61 -6.29 3.26
C SER A 724 -19.32 -6.59 2.49
N GLY A 725 -18.92 -7.86 2.37
CA GLY A 725 -17.69 -8.28 1.69
C GLY A 725 -16.46 -8.35 2.60
N GLY A 726 -16.64 -8.21 3.92
CA GLY A 726 -15.61 -8.47 4.93
C GLY A 726 -15.10 -9.93 4.90
N ARG A 727 -13.93 -10.19 5.48
CA ARG A 727 -13.29 -11.51 5.45
C ARG A 727 -13.68 -12.35 6.68
N PRO A 728 -14.05 -13.64 6.51
CA PRO A 728 -14.21 -14.56 7.63
C PRO A 728 -12.88 -14.80 8.36
N ALA A 729 -12.95 -15.00 9.67
CA ALA A 729 -11.77 -15.27 10.51
C ALA A 729 -10.90 -16.43 10.00
N GLU A 730 -11.52 -17.48 9.43
CA GLU A 730 -10.87 -18.74 9.02
C GLU A 730 -10.77 -18.96 7.50
N SER A 731 -10.70 -17.89 6.70
CA SER A 731 -10.60 -18.02 5.23
C SER A 731 -9.15 -17.99 4.71
N ARG A 732 -8.82 -18.84 3.74
CA ARG A 732 -7.57 -18.75 2.95
C ARG A 732 -7.86 -18.04 1.64
N SER A 733 -6.96 -17.16 1.20
CA SER A 733 -7.15 -16.43 -0.06
C SER A 733 -5.91 -16.58 -0.93
N TRP A 734 -6.11 -16.85 -2.21
CA TRP A 734 -5.03 -16.82 -3.18
C TRP A 734 -4.80 -15.37 -3.64
N LYS A 735 -3.59 -14.85 -3.40
CA LYS A 735 -3.22 -13.43 -3.56
C LYS A 735 -2.08 -13.25 -4.55
N PRO A 736 -2.25 -13.64 -5.82
CA PRO A 736 -1.21 -13.45 -6.82
C PRO A 736 -0.91 -11.97 -7.07
N LEU A 737 0.17 -11.66 -7.80
CA LEU A 737 0.42 -10.28 -8.23
C LEU A 737 -0.72 -9.77 -9.14
N GLY A 738 -1.14 -10.61 -10.08
CA GLY A 738 -2.25 -10.36 -10.99
C GLY A 738 -2.02 -9.19 -11.91
N ILE A 739 -0.83 -9.11 -12.52
CA ILE A 739 -0.41 -8.05 -13.43
C ILE A 739 0.41 -8.63 -14.59
N PRO A 740 0.43 -8.00 -15.78
CA PRO A 740 1.19 -8.50 -16.92
C PRO A 740 2.71 -8.42 -16.72
N GLU A 741 3.22 -7.52 -15.87
CA GLU A 741 4.65 -7.39 -15.57
C GLU A 741 5.25 -8.65 -14.91
N ALA A 742 4.41 -9.55 -14.36
CA ALA A 742 4.85 -10.78 -13.71
C ALA A 742 5.34 -11.88 -14.68
N ARG A 743 5.61 -11.57 -15.96
CA ARG A 743 5.86 -12.53 -17.06
C ARG A 743 6.77 -13.70 -16.66
N VAL A 744 7.94 -13.41 -16.12
CA VAL A 744 8.97 -14.42 -15.78
C VAL A 744 8.60 -15.18 -14.51
N LEU A 745 8.17 -14.46 -13.46
CA LEU A 745 7.78 -15.09 -12.20
C LEU A 745 6.56 -16.01 -12.37
N ALA A 746 5.63 -15.63 -13.26
CA ALA A 746 4.46 -16.40 -13.64
C ALA A 746 4.78 -17.76 -14.29
N LEU A 747 5.98 -17.90 -14.89
CA LEU A 747 6.44 -19.18 -15.44
C LEU A 747 6.86 -20.16 -14.35
N LYS A 748 7.32 -19.64 -13.20
CA LYS A 748 7.74 -20.44 -12.04
C LYS A 748 6.59 -20.73 -11.10
N GLU A 749 5.84 -19.70 -10.72
CA GLU A 749 4.70 -19.78 -9.81
C GLU A 749 3.51 -19.07 -10.46
N ASN A 750 2.30 -19.61 -10.36
CA ASN A 750 1.13 -18.94 -10.93
C ASN A 750 0.86 -17.60 -10.20
N GLN A 751 1.29 -16.49 -10.82
CA GLN A 751 1.20 -15.12 -10.27
C GLN A 751 0.24 -14.21 -11.05
N TYR A 752 -0.58 -14.76 -11.96
CA TYR A 752 -1.60 -14.00 -12.67
C TYR A 752 -2.92 -13.94 -11.89
N MET A 753 -4.04 -14.39 -12.46
CA MET A 753 -5.36 -14.26 -11.84
C MET A 753 -6.16 -15.54 -12.05
N ALA A 754 -7.28 -15.65 -11.32
CA ALA A 754 -8.24 -16.73 -11.52
C ALA A 754 -8.93 -16.62 -12.89
N ALA A 755 -9.51 -17.72 -13.35
CA ALA A 755 -10.41 -17.69 -14.51
C ALA A 755 -11.74 -17.03 -14.17
N SER A 756 -12.15 -17.12 -12.91
CA SER A 756 -13.25 -16.36 -12.36
C SER A 756 -12.95 -14.85 -12.42
N ALA A 757 -13.32 -14.19 -13.51
CA ALA A 757 -12.95 -12.81 -13.80
C ALA A 757 -13.94 -12.09 -14.72
N MET A 758 -14.05 -10.77 -14.51
CA MET A 758 -14.70 -9.86 -15.45
C MET A 758 -13.77 -9.64 -16.64
N VAL A 759 -14.30 -9.72 -17.85
CA VAL A 759 -13.54 -9.49 -19.09
C VAL A 759 -14.27 -8.53 -20.02
N ARG A 760 -13.49 -7.75 -20.78
CA ARG A 760 -13.98 -7.01 -21.95
C ARG A 760 -14.05 -7.97 -23.13
N THR A 761 -15.26 -8.24 -23.60
CA THR A 761 -15.55 -9.40 -24.45
C THR A 761 -14.90 -9.27 -25.82
N SER A 762 -14.97 -8.10 -26.44
CA SER A 762 -14.30 -7.80 -27.72
C SER A 762 -12.78 -7.95 -27.60
N ALA A 763 -12.16 -7.31 -26.62
CA ALA A 763 -10.72 -7.31 -26.44
C ALA A 763 -10.15 -8.71 -26.14
N LEU A 764 -10.90 -9.54 -25.40
CA LEU A 764 -10.52 -10.94 -25.17
C LEU A 764 -10.63 -11.77 -26.46
N ARG A 765 -11.70 -11.62 -27.25
CA ARG A 765 -11.85 -12.30 -28.56
C ARG A 765 -10.72 -11.93 -29.50
N ASP A 766 -10.40 -10.64 -29.62
CA ASP A 766 -9.32 -10.13 -30.46
C ASP A 766 -7.94 -10.65 -30.03
N SER A 767 -7.79 -10.99 -28.75
CA SER A 767 -6.57 -11.56 -28.18
C SER A 767 -6.47 -13.08 -28.37
N GLY A 768 -7.48 -13.71 -28.98
CA GLY A 768 -7.55 -15.14 -29.28
C GLY A 768 -8.44 -15.94 -28.31
N GLY A 769 -9.32 -15.28 -27.55
CA GLY A 769 -10.21 -15.92 -26.58
C GLY A 769 -9.44 -16.49 -25.38
N TRP A 770 -10.00 -17.52 -24.73
CA TRP A 770 -9.32 -18.35 -23.74
C TRP A 770 -8.35 -19.34 -24.43
N ASN A 771 -8.71 -19.79 -25.64
CA ASN A 771 -7.98 -20.71 -26.53
C ASN A 771 -7.84 -22.12 -25.97
N ASP A 772 -8.92 -22.90 -26.09
CA ASP A 772 -9.15 -24.23 -25.52
C ASP A 772 -8.95 -25.40 -26.51
N MET A 773 -7.96 -25.30 -27.41
CA MET A 773 -7.71 -26.35 -28.42
C MET A 773 -7.20 -27.69 -27.84
N ASP A 774 -6.77 -27.72 -26.57
CA ASP A 774 -6.39 -28.94 -25.85
C ASP A 774 -7.26 -29.09 -24.57
N PRO A 775 -7.79 -30.29 -24.27
CA PRO A 775 -8.75 -30.55 -23.18
C PRO A 775 -8.20 -30.40 -21.74
N ASP A 776 -7.02 -29.82 -21.55
CA ASP A 776 -6.29 -29.81 -20.28
C ASP A 776 -6.52 -28.55 -19.41
N ASN A 777 -6.49 -28.72 -18.08
CA ASN A 777 -6.78 -27.76 -16.99
C ASN A 777 -5.88 -26.50 -16.88
N TRP A 778 -5.10 -26.13 -17.90
CA TRP A 778 -4.12 -25.02 -17.85
C TRP A 778 -4.47 -23.84 -18.75
N GLU A 779 -5.71 -23.78 -19.23
CA GLU A 779 -6.22 -22.72 -20.12
C GLU A 779 -6.04 -21.31 -19.55
N VAL A 780 -6.20 -21.15 -18.24
CA VAL A 780 -6.17 -19.85 -17.56
C VAL A 780 -4.77 -19.25 -17.58
N LEU A 781 -3.77 -20.04 -17.16
CA LEU A 781 -2.37 -19.61 -17.15
C LEU A 781 -1.88 -19.33 -18.59
N ALA A 782 -2.30 -20.14 -19.56
CA ALA A 782 -1.98 -19.94 -20.97
C ALA A 782 -2.60 -18.65 -21.53
N ALA A 783 -3.86 -18.37 -21.21
CA ALA A 783 -4.56 -17.15 -21.63
C ALA A 783 -3.86 -15.90 -21.07
N TYR A 784 -3.59 -15.84 -19.76
CA TYR A 784 -2.92 -14.69 -19.17
C TYR A 784 -1.44 -14.56 -19.59
N THR A 785 -0.74 -15.68 -19.84
CA THR A 785 0.60 -15.64 -20.47
C THR A 785 0.52 -14.97 -21.83
N ARG A 786 -0.41 -15.39 -22.69
CA ARG A 786 -0.61 -14.76 -24.01
C ARG A 786 -0.94 -13.28 -23.89
N LEU A 787 -1.83 -12.90 -22.98
CA LEU A 787 -2.16 -11.49 -22.74
C LEU A 787 -0.94 -10.69 -22.28
N ALA A 788 -0.18 -11.20 -21.31
CA ALA A 788 0.97 -10.51 -20.73
C ALA A 788 2.07 -10.27 -21.78
N TRP A 789 2.35 -11.26 -22.62
CA TRP A 789 3.37 -11.19 -23.67
C TRP A 789 2.91 -10.42 -24.92
N LYS A 790 1.59 -10.30 -25.15
CA LYS A 790 0.99 -9.33 -26.09
C LYS A 790 0.82 -7.92 -25.52
N GLU A 791 1.38 -7.67 -24.35
CA GLU A 791 1.32 -6.38 -23.64
C GLU A 791 -0.10 -5.89 -23.34
N LYS A 792 -1.03 -6.83 -23.20
CA LYS A 792 -2.41 -6.52 -22.80
C LYS A 792 -2.49 -6.36 -21.29
N ARG A 793 -3.28 -5.37 -20.84
CA ARG A 793 -3.47 -5.09 -19.42
C ARG A 793 -4.55 -5.97 -18.81
N PHE A 794 -4.24 -6.52 -17.66
CA PHE A 794 -5.17 -7.15 -16.74
C PHE A 794 -4.71 -6.86 -15.32
N SER A 795 -5.62 -6.83 -14.35
CA SER A 795 -5.28 -6.47 -12.97
C SER A 795 -6.15 -7.17 -11.96
N LEU A 796 -5.54 -7.62 -10.87
CA LEU A 796 -6.28 -8.01 -9.69
C LEU A 796 -6.93 -6.79 -9.05
N ILE A 797 -8.12 -6.96 -8.51
CA ILE A 797 -8.78 -6.03 -7.61
C ILE A 797 -8.35 -6.44 -6.19
N PRO A 798 -7.75 -5.57 -5.39
CA PRO A 798 -7.17 -5.94 -4.09
C PRO A 798 -8.23 -6.10 -2.98
N LEU A 799 -9.32 -6.82 -3.28
CA LEU A 799 -10.46 -7.13 -2.40
C LEU A 799 -10.89 -8.60 -2.60
N PRO A 800 -11.62 -9.21 -1.66
CA PRO A 800 -12.30 -10.48 -1.88
C PRO A 800 -13.17 -10.44 -3.15
N GLY A 801 -12.91 -11.36 -4.08
CA GLY A 801 -13.55 -11.38 -5.40
C GLY A 801 -14.69 -12.38 -5.47
N HIS A 802 -14.43 -13.64 -5.16
CA HIS A 802 -15.40 -14.72 -5.28
C HIS A 802 -15.05 -15.85 -4.31
N LEU A 803 -16.02 -16.71 -4.04
CA LEU A 803 -15.79 -17.93 -3.27
C LEU A 803 -15.36 -19.04 -4.22
N ALA A 804 -14.17 -19.59 -3.98
CA ALA A 804 -13.64 -20.72 -4.71
C ALA A 804 -13.79 -22.01 -3.89
N PRO A 805 -14.09 -23.15 -4.52
CA PRO A 805 -14.11 -24.44 -3.83
C PRO A 805 -12.72 -24.80 -3.29
N ASP A 806 -12.67 -25.56 -2.19
CA ASP A 806 -11.40 -25.96 -1.57
C ASP A 806 -10.58 -26.85 -2.55
N PRO A 807 -9.31 -26.50 -2.86
CA PRO A 807 -8.47 -27.31 -3.74
C PRO A 807 -8.22 -28.75 -3.27
N SER A 808 -8.56 -29.08 -2.02
CA SER A 808 -8.34 -30.39 -1.40
C SER A 808 -9.28 -31.50 -1.92
N GLY A 809 -10.33 -31.15 -2.66
CA GLY A 809 -11.24 -32.12 -3.27
C GLY A 809 -10.72 -32.67 -4.60
N ASP A 810 -10.03 -33.82 -4.56
CA ASP A 810 -9.84 -34.87 -5.59
C ASP A 810 -9.72 -34.53 -7.10
N GLY A 811 -9.43 -33.28 -7.46
CA GLY A 811 -9.40 -32.80 -8.84
C GLY A 811 -8.02 -32.74 -9.48
N THR A 812 -6.97 -33.31 -8.88
CA THR A 812 -5.67 -33.47 -9.55
C THR A 812 -5.72 -34.62 -10.54
N THR A 813 -6.43 -34.42 -11.65
CA THR A 813 -6.22 -35.25 -12.84
C THR A 813 -4.78 -35.00 -13.30
N ALA A 814 -3.94 -36.02 -13.16
CA ALA A 814 -2.54 -36.02 -13.54
C ALA A 814 -2.42 -35.80 -15.05
N THR A 815 -2.44 -34.55 -15.48
CA THR A 815 -2.08 -34.16 -16.83
C THR A 815 -0.58 -34.31 -16.98
N SER A 816 -0.13 -34.87 -18.11
CA SER A 816 1.31 -34.98 -18.37
C SER A 816 1.95 -33.59 -18.32
N SER A 817 3.02 -33.44 -17.53
CA SER A 817 3.80 -32.19 -17.41
C SER A 817 4.25 -31.65 -18.78
N PHE A 818 4.37 -32.54 -19.78
CA PHE A 818 4.67 -32.23 -21.17
C PHE A 818 3.60 -31.39 -21.88
N LEU A 819 2.32 -31.80 -21.84
CA LEU A 819 1.24 -31.07 -22.55
C LEU A 819 1.04 -29.67 -21.96
N LYS A 820 1.07 -29.57 -20.62
CA LYS A 820 1.08 -28.28 -19.90
C LYS A 820 2.17 -27.36 -20.44
N ARG A 821 3.42 -27.85 -20.45
CA ARG A 821 4.58 -27.07 -20.86
C ARG A 821 4.48 -26.66 -22.33
N ARG A 822 4.06 -27.57 -23.21
CA ARG A 822 3.85 -27.29 -24.63
C ARG A 822 2.85 -26.14 -24.82
N ARG A 823 1.69 -26.17 -24.14
CA ARG A 823 0.68 -25.10 -24.26
C ARG A 823 1.22 -23.73 -23.84
N LEU A 824 1.98 -23.68 -22.75
CA LEU A 824 2.58 -22.43 -22.29
C LEU A 824 3.65 -21.91 -23.25
N VAL A 825 4.50 -22.78 -23.81
CA VAL A 825 5.47 -22.44 -24.87
C VAL A 825 4.78 -21.82 -26.08
N HIS A 826 3.62 -22.34 -26.47
CA HIS A 826 2.82 -21.80 -27.57
C HIS A 826 2.10 -20.49 -27.23
N SER A 827 2.04 -20.11 -25.95
CA SER A 827 1.35 -18.89 -25.49
C SER A 827 2.29 -17.70 -25.31
N ILE A 828 3.61 -17.90 -25.42
CA ILE A 828 4.58 -16.81 -25.38
C ILE A 828 4.68 -16.17 -26.77
N ASP A 829 4.19 -14.93 -26.87
CA ASP A 829 4.28 -14.13 -28.10
C ASP A 829 5.65 -13.44 -28.22
N GLY A 830 6.14 -13.27 -29.45
CA GLY A 830 7.38 -12.53 -29.72
C GLY A 830 8.71 -13.29 -29.58
N ILE A 831 8.71 -14.58 -29.21
CA ILE A 831 9.93 -15.43 -29.20
C ILE A 831 9.70 -16.76 -29.93
N SER A 832 10.79 -17.41 -30.37
CA SER A 832 10.69 -18.71 -31.03
C SER A 832 10.22 -19.80 -30.05
N ARG A 833 9.58 -20.86 -30.57
CA ARG A 833 9.16 -22.00 -29.71
C ARG A 833 10.34 -22.68 -29.02
N LEU A 834 11.50 -22.69 -29.66
CA LEU A 834 12.73 -23.21 -29.08
C LEU A 834 13.16 -22.36 -27.88
N ASP A 835 13.24 -21.03 -28.06
CA ASP A 835 13.66 -20.10 -27.01
C ASP A 835 12.67 -20.07 -25.85
N ALA A 836 11.36 -20.08 -26.14
CA ALA A 836 10.32 -20.22 -25.12
C ALA A 836 10.51 -21.50 -24.31
N ASN A 837 10.77 -22.63 -24.98
CA ASN A 837 11.00 -23.87 -24.28
C ASN A 837 12.30 -23.86 -23.45
N ILE A 838 13.38 -23.23 -23.93
CA ILE A 838 14.62 -23.03 -23.17
C ILE A 838 14.38 -22.14 -21.95
N LEU A 839 13.66 -21.03 -22.12
CA LEU A 839 13.31 -20.11 -21.03
C LEU A 839 12.55 -20.84 -19.92
N PHE A 840 11.56 -21.67 -20.27
CA PHE A 840 10.87 -22.52 -19.30
C PHE A 840 11.82 -23.48 -18.59
N SER A 841 12.74 -24.14 -19.32
CA SER A 841 13.75 -25.03 -18.71
C SER A 841 14.58 -24.28 -17.67
N LEU A 842 15.08 -23.09 -18.03
CA LEU A 842 15.93 -22.29 -17.15
C LEU A 842 15.14 -21.81 -15.93
N ALA A 843 13.94 -21.26 -16.12
CA ALA A 843 13.09 -20.78 -15.02
C ALA A 843 12.74 -21.90 -14.01
N THR A 844 12.53 -23.13 -14.48
CA THR A 844 12.23 -24.28 -13.62
C THR A 844 13.45 -24.89 -12.91
N ARG A 845 14.67 -24.66 -13.42
CA ARG A 845 15.93 -25.23 -12.88
C ARG A 845 16.65 -24.35 -11.85
N ILE A 846 16.16 -23.16 -11.56
CA ILE A 846 16.79 -22.20 -10.63
C ILE A 846 16.97 -22.73 -9.18
N GLU A 847 16.53 -23.96 -8.86
CA GLU A 847 16.74 -24.62 -7.57
C GLU A 847 17.91 -25.63 -7.53
N ASP A 848 18.41 -26.12 -8.66
CA ASP A 848 19.45 -27.18 -8.66
C ASP A 848 20.89 -26.65 -8.61
N SER A 849 21.08 -25.33 -8.76
CA SER A 849 22.39 -24.68 -8.70
C SER A 849 22.47 -23.67 -7.57
N GLY A 850 22.75 -24.18 -6.37
CA GLY A 850 23.34 -23.39 -5.30
C GLY A 850 22.34 -22.98 -4.21
N THR A 851 22.48 -23.62 -3.06
CA THR A 851 22.23 -23.02 -1.74
C THR A 851 23.04 -21.71 -1.64
N MET A 852 22.50 -20.63 -2.20
CA MET A 852 22.94 -19.27 -1.90
C MET A 852 22.03 -18.73 -0.80
N LEU A 853 22.67 -18.29 0.28
CA LEU A 853 22.02 -17.65 1.41
C LEU A 853 21.12 -16.52 0.88
N PRO A 854 19.82 -16.47 1.25
CA PRO A 854 19.00 -15.32 0.94
C PRO A 854 19.72 -14.08 1.46
N VAL A 855 19.87 -13.06 0.62
CA VAL A 855 20.19 -11.71 1.09
C VAL A 855 18.99 -11.31 1.96
N LYS A 856 19.08 -11.62 3.26
CA LYS A 856 18.13 -11.13 4.26
C LYS A 856 18.18 -9.61 4.15
N ALA A 857 17.11 -9.02 3.62
CA ALA A 857 16.79 -7.64 3.94
C ALA A 857 16.89 -7.55 5.47
N LEU A 858 17.77 -6.66 5.95
CA LEU A 858 18.06 -6.45 7.37
C LEU A 858 16.83 -5.85 8.05
N VAL A 859 15.79 -6.65 8.23
CA VAL A 859 14.84 -6.48 9.32
C VAL A 859 15.61 -6.87 10.57
N THR A 860 16.06 -5.88 11.34
CA THR A 860 16.59 -6.11 12.69
C THR A 860 15.45 -6.60 13.58
N THR A 861 15.12 -7.88 13.43
CA THR A 861 14.57 -8.69 14.52
C THR A 861 15.78 -9.16 15.34
N PRO A 862 15.73 -9.15 16.68
CA PRO A 862 16.81 -9.67 17.50
C PRO A 862 17.08 -11.14 17.13
N PRO A 863 18.33 -11.64 17.25
CA PRO A 863 18.68 -12.96 16.77
C PRO A 863 17.86 -14.06 17.46
N GLN A 864 17.22 -14.93 16.66
CA GLN A 864 16.73 -16.23 17.09
C GLN A 864 17.86 -17.26 16.93
N GLU A 865 18.21 -17.93 18.02
CA GLU A 865 19.19 -19.01 18.09
C GLU A 865 18.69 -20.26 17.33
N VAL A 866 19.55 -20.86 16.51
CA VAL A 866 19.32 -22.18 15.89
C VAL A 866 19.76 -23.24 16.90
N GLY A 867 18.83 -24.14 17.24
CA GLY A 867 19.01 -25.09 18.33
C GLY A 867 19.87 -26.30 17.99
N GLU A 868 20.66 -26.73 18.97
CA GLU A 868 20.92 -28.15 19.22
C GLU A 868 20.58 -28.47 20.69
N THR A 869 19.74 -29.48 20.84
CA THR A 869 19.45 -30.30 22.03
C THR A 869 19.18 -29.60 23.37
N ILE A 870 17.88 -29.51 23.69
CA ILE A 870 17.22 -29.49 25.00
C ILE A 870 18.19 -29.55 26.20
N ILE A 871 18.43 -28.42 26.87
CA ILE A 871 18.34 -28.17 28.32
C ILE A 871 18.29 -26.64 28.49
N GLN A 872 17.18 -26.13 29.06
CA GLN A 872 16.97 -24.70 29.31
C GLN A 872 18.03 -24.10 30.25
N PRO A 873 18.55 -22.89 29.96
CA PRO A 873 19.04 -21.99 30.99
C PRO A 873 18.19 -20.70 31.09
N ARG A 874 18.00 -20.29 32.34
CA ARG A 874 17.07 -19.28 32.83
C ARG A 874 17.45 -17.88 32.34
N GLN A 875 16.41 -17.09 32.02
CA GLN A 875 16.44 -15.64 31.86
C GLN A 875 16.37 -14.92 33.23
N PRO A 876 17.43 -14.24 33.73
CA PRO A 876 17.30 -13.39 34.92
C PRO A 876 17.23 -11.90 34.56
N GLU A 877 17.82 -11.47 33.44
CA GLU A 877 18.12 -10.05 33.21
C GLU A 877 16.94 -9.24 32.65
N ASN A 878 16.09 -9.88 31.83
CA ASN A 878 14.89 -9.24 31.27
C ASN A 878 13.74 -9.12 32.31
N PHE A 879 13.78 -9.94 33.36
CA PHE A 879 12.81 -9.89 34.46
C PHE A 879 13.09 -8.73 35.41
N VAL A 880 14.36 -8.48 35.76
CA VAL A 880 14.77 -7.38 36.66
C VAL A 880 14.45 -6.01 36.06
N TYR A 881 14.66 -5.82 34.74
CA TYR A 881 14.34 -4.56 34.06
C TYR A 881 12.82 -4.28 34.02
N ARG A 882 11.99 -5.32 33.82
CA ARG A 882 10.52 -5.20 33.88
C ARG A 882 9.99 -5.03 35.31
N LEU A 883 10.66 -5.61 36.31
CA LEU A 883 10.32 -5.47 37.73
C LEU A 883 10.61 -4.05 38.25
N LEU A 884 11.76 -3.47 37.86
CA LEU A 884 12.15 -2.11 38.24
C LEU A 884 11.27 -1.04 37.58
N ARG A 885 10.79 -1.28 36.34
CA ARG A 885 9.85 -0.36 35.65
C ARG A 885 8.44 -0.38 36.26
N ARG A 886 7.99 -1.52 36.82
CA ARG A 886 6.72 -1.62 37.59
C ARG A 886 6.81 -1.09 39.02
N ALA A 887 8.00 -1.03 39.62
CA ALA A 887 8.18 -0.54 40.99
C ALA A 887 8.07 0.99 41.13
N ARG A 888 8.14 1.76 40.04
CA ARG A 888 7.98 3.23 40.07
C ARG A 888 6.56 3.71 40.40
N THR A 889 5.55 2.83 40.39
CA THR A 889 4.15 3.22 40.58
C THR A 889 3.52 2.78 41.90
N ARG A 890 4.20 2.07 42.82
CA ARG A 890 3.63 1.70 44.14
C ARG A 890 4.64 1.61 45.30
N SER A 891 4.33 2.33 46.39
CA SER A 891 4.82 2.30 47.79
C SER A 891 6.28 1.90 48.11
N GLY A 892 6.99 2.78 48.82
CA GLY A 892 8.42 2.67 49.18
C GLY A 892 8.88 1.47 50.03
N ARG A 893 7.99 0.58 50.47
CA ARG A 893 8.38 -0.66 51.19
C ARG A 893 8.97 -1.74 50.27
N LEU A 894 8.69 -1.74 48.97
CA LEU A 894 9.18 -2.78 48.04
C LEU A 894 10.66 -2.59 47.66
N ILE A 895 11.15 -1.34 47.61
CA ILE A 895 12.53 -1.01 47.23
C ILE A 895 13.53 -1.45 48.31
N GLY A 896 13.14 -1.41 49.59
CA GLY A 896 13.98 -1.86 50.71
C GLY A 896 14.27 -3.37 50.71
N ASN A 897 13.34 -4.18 50.19
CA ASN A 897 13.50 -5.64 50.14
C ASN A 897 14.30 -6.10 48.91
N ILE A 898 14.24 -5.38 47.79
CA ILE A 898 15.02 -5.71 46.58
C ILE A 898 16.51 -5.38 46.77
N ARG A 899 16.87 -4.35 47.55
CA ARG A 899 18.27 -4.02 47.89
C ARG A 899 18.95 -4.98 48.89
N ARG A 900 18.19 -5.86 49.55
CA ARG A 900 18.72 -6.89 50.47
C ARG A 900 18.92 -8.25 49.80
N LEU A 901 18.39 -8.44 48.59
CA LEU A 901 18.39 -9.70 47.84
C LEU A 901 19.29 -9.68 46.61
N LEU A 902 19.79 -8.49 46.23
CA LEU A 902 20.98 -8.28 45.40
C LEU A 902 22.14 -7.97 46.34
#